data_AF-A0A379EUH0-F1
#
_entry.id   AF-A0A379EUH0-F1
#
_cell.length_a   1.000
_cell.length_b   1.000
_cell.length_c   1.000
_cell.angle_alpha   90.00
_cell.angle_beta   90.00
_cell.angle_gamma   90.00
#
_symmetry.space_group_name_H-M   'P 1'
#
loop_
_entity.id
_entity.type
_entity.pdbx_description
1 polymer ?
#
loop_
_entity_poly.entity_id
_entity_poly.type
_entity_poly.pdbx_seq_one_letter_code
_entity_poly.pdbx_strand_id
1 'polypeptide(L)'
;MIMDNFDSPFLYNRPEITVESLKKTIVSKLIFLIGRSPKEASQRDWLNATLYAVRDFVTEGWITTARQARSEETRRVYYLSMEFLIGRTLSNAMLAEGVYDIAKQALSELNVNLEDVLEKEVDPGLGNGGLGRLAACFMDSIATLALPGVGYGIRYEYGMFKQEIEDGHQVEKPDAWLDKGAPWEFIRPSKRHTIRFGGGIHFEGKKCIWTSKEEVVALAYDQIIPGYANDSAATLRLWGAYAGDRFDLADFNKGDYFAAVQDRTLSKNITRVLYPDDSTWSGRELRLRQEYFLVSASLQDIIYRHKRIHNTMENFADKVAIHLNDTHPALAIPELMVILIDEEGFEWKKAWDITRRVFSYTCHTLMSEALETWPVEMMAQILPRHLQMIFEINDYFLEYVRTYVTTDADFIRRVSLIEEGDHRKVRMGWLSVVGSNKVNGVAAIHSDLMVTSTFADFARIYPERFTNVTNGITPRRWIGVANPELSALFDKYIGKEWRRDLSQLTLLKEKVQDPELKKSVAKIKYNNKVRLANYIKNELGIEVSPNALFDVQVKRIHEYKRQILNVLHIIARYNAMIENPEKDWVPRVFILAGKAASAYYAAKQTINLINDVANVINKDERLKGRLKLVFIPNYSVSLAELIIPAADISEQISLAGTEASGTSNMKFALNGALTIGTLDGANVEILDNVGEEHIFIFGNTVEEVEALRRQGYRPFEYYQNDEELRNVVDQIIAGRFSPTDSNRYHQLLQSLQYHDYYQAFADFRSYVDMQQRVDAKYQDQNAWIDSTLQNIVNMSYFSSDRTILEYAEKIWKIKPIK
;
A
#
# COMPACT_ATOMS: atom_id res chain seq x y z
N MET A 1 19.39 0.29 -36.41
CA MET A 1 20.39 1.22 -35.83
C MET A 1 21.27 0.43 -34.89
N ILE A 2 22.58 0.40 -35.10
CA ILE A 2 23.53 -0.09 -34.10
C ILE A 2 23.72 1.07 -33.13
N MET A 3 23.11 1.01 -31.95
CA MET A 3 23.55 1.90 -30.86
C MET A 3 24.81 1.28 -30.26
N ASP A 4 25.86 2.08 -30.08
CA ASP A 4 27.12 1.76 -29.37
C ASP A 4 26.91 1.44 -27.86
N ASN A 5 25.71 0.98 -27.47
CA ASN A 5 25.23 1.13 -26.10
C ASN A 5 25.71 0.05 -25.13
N PHE A 6 26.50 -0.92 -25.58
CA PHE A 6 27.24 -1.82 -24.70
C PHE A 6 28.72 -1.73 -25.10
N ASP A 7 29.63 -1.46 -24.15
CA ASP A 7 31.09 -1.63 -24.30
C ASP A 7 31.42 -3.13 -24.48
N SER A 8 30.86 -3.73 -25.52
CA SER A 8 30.72 -5.16 -25.68
C SER A 8 30.81 -5.47 -27.17
N PRO A 9 31.70 -6.38 -27.58
CA PRO A 9 31.84 -6.78 -28.98
C PRO A 9 30.65 -7.63 -29.48
N PHE A 10 29.59 -7.80 -28.68
CA PHE A 10 28.48 -8.70 -28.98
C PHE A 10 27.34 -7.97 -29.72
N LEU A 11 27.07 -8.43 -30.95
CA LEU A 11 25.90 -8.03 -31.72
C LEU A 11 24.65 -8.73 -31.17
N TYR A 12 23.55 -7.98 -31.01
CA TYR A 12 22.26 -8.54 -30.65
C TYR A 12 21.13 -7.79 -31.38
N ASN A 13 19.98 -8.46 -31.54
CA ASN A 13 18.81 -7.88 -32.20
C ASN A 13 17.92 -7.18 -31.16
N ARG A 14 17.96 -5.85 -31.11
CA ARG A 14 16.97 -5.07 -30.36
C ARG A 14 15.60 -5.19 -31.07
N PRO A 15 14.52 -5.54 -30.36
CA PRO A 15 13.19 -5.55 -30.97
C PRO A 15 12.81 -4.15 -31.44
N GLU A 16 12.37 -4.01 -32.69
CA GLU A 16 11.83 -2.74 -33.20
C GLU A 16 10.44 -2.50 -32.60
N ILE A 17 10.11 -1.24 -32.32
CA ILE A 17 8.78 -0.84 -31.82
C ILE A 17 7.84 -0.69 -33.02
N THR A 18 7.47 -1.83 -33.61
CA THR A 18 6.50 -1.93 -34.70
C THR A 18 5.57 -3.11 -34.48
N VAL A 19 4.36 -3.06 -35.07
CA VAL A 19 3.36 -4.14 -34.96
C VAL A 19 3.94 -5.46 -35.45
N GLU A 20 4.62 -5.46 -36.60
CA GLU A 20 5.19 -6.65 -37.21
C GLU A 20 6.32 -7.26 -36.36
N SER A 21 7.20 -6.42 -35.82
CA SER A 21 8.29 -6.85 -34.93
C SER A 21 7.75 -7.45 -33.62
N LEU A 22 6.78 -6.78 -32.99
CA LEU A 22 6.18 -7.25 -31.75
C LEU A 22 5.39 -8.55 -31.96
N LYS A 23 4.61 -8.66 -33.03
CA LYS A 23 3.90 -9.88 -33.42
C LYS A 23 4.87 -11.06 -33.58
N LYS A 24 5.96 -10.88 -34.33
CA LYS A 24 7.00 -11.91 -34.48
C LYS A 24 7.65 -12.28 -33.16
N THR A 25 7.91 -11.30 -32.30
CA THR A 25 8.52 -11.52 -30.99
C THR A 25 7.58 -12.32 -30.08
N ILE A 26 6.29 -11.94 -30.00
CA ILE A 26 5.28 -12.67 -29.22
C ILE A 26 5.19 -14.12 -29.69
N VAL A 27 5.06 -14.35 -31.00
CA VAL A 27 4.97 -15.72 -31.56
C VAL A 27 6.27 -16.50 -31.30
N SER A 28 7.43 -15.87 -31.42
CA SER A 28 8.72 -16.49 -31.12
C SER A 28 8.81 -16.91 -29.65
N LYS A 29 8.42 -16.04 -28.71
CA LYS A 29 8.37 -16.39 -27.28
C LYS A 29 7.36 -17.49 -27.00
N LEU A 30 6.20 -17.47 -27.64
CA LEU A 30 5.20 -18.52 -27.51
C LEU A 30 5.76 -19.90 -27.93
N ILE A 31 6.44 -19.96 -29.08
CA ILE A 31 6.98 -21.22 -29.62
C ILE A 31 8.21 -21.68 -28.84
N PHE A 32 9.21 -20.80 -28.65
CA PHE A 32 10.53 -21.21 -28.17
C PHE A 32 10.74 -21.05 -26.67
N LEU A 33 10.04 -20.11 -26.02
CA LEU A 33 10.15 -19.90 -24.58
C LEU A 33 9.03 -20.60 -23.80
N ILE A 34 7.79 -20.53 -24.29
CA ILE A 34 6.65 -21.22 -23.67
C ILE A 34 6.52 -22.67 -24.16
N GLY A 35 6.96 -22.97 -25.38
CA GLY A 35 6.87 -24.33 -25.95
C GLY A 35 5.49 -24.68 -26.48
N ARG A 36 4.73 -23.71 -26.99
CA ARG A 36 3.34 -23.88 -27.48
C ARG A 36 3.19 -23.45 -28.93
N SER A 37 2.38 -24.18 -29.69
CA SER A 37 1.94 -23.75 -31.01
C SER A 37 0.82 -22.70 -30.89
N PRO A 38 0.71 -21.72 -31.80
CA PRO A 38 -0.39 -20.74 -31.76
C PRO A 38 -1.80 -21.36 -31.75
N LYS A 39 -1.97 -22.55 -32.34
CA LYS A 39 -3.25 -23.26 -32.40
C LYS A 39 -3.67 -23.88 -31.07
N GLU A 40 -2.72 -24.22 -30.20
CA GLU A 40 -2.94 -24.91 -28.93
C GLU A 40 -2.74 -23.99 -27.72
N ALA A 41 -2.31 -22.75 -27.95
CA ALA A 41 -2.00 -21.79 -26.92
C ALA A 41 -3.25 -21.33 -26.18
N SER A 42 -3.23 -21.47 -24.85
CA SER A 42 -4.24 -20.88 -23.98
C SER A 42 -4.07 -19.36 -23.88
N GLN A 43 -5.08 -18.65 -23.39
CA GLN A 43 -4.98 -17.21 -23.10
C GLN A 43 -3.80 -16.89 -22.15
N ARG A 44 -3.45 -17.81 -21.25
CA ARG A 44 -2.30 -17.64 -20.35
C ARG A 44 -0.96 -17.82 -21.07
N ASP A 45 -0.89 -18.69 -22.06
CA ASP A 45 0.32 -18.83 -22.87
C ASP A 45 0.56 -17.56 -23.68
N TRP A 46 -0.50 -16.99 -24.26
CA TRP A 46 -0.46 -15.68 -24.91
C TRP A 46 -0.06 -14.55 -23.95
N LEU A 47 -0.60 -14.53 -22.73
CA LEU A 47 -0.20 -13.59 -21.69
C LEU A 47 1.30 -13.65 -21.41
N ASN A 48 1.82 -14.84 -21.12
CA ASN A 48 3.22 -15.03 -20.79
C ASN A 48 4.13 -14.66 -21.96
N ALA A 49 3.77 -15.07 -23.18
CA ALA A 49 4.52 -14.70 -24.39
C ALA A 49 4.56 -13.17 -24.59
N THR A 50 3.45 -12.49 -24.35
CA THR A 50 3.33 -11.03 -24.45
C THR A 50 4.13 -10.33 -23.35
N LEU A 51 4.02 -10.81 -22.10
CA LEU A 51 4.83 -10.35 -20.96
C LEU A 51 6.33 -10.41 -21.27
N TYR A 52 6.81 -11.55 -21.78
CA TYR A 52 8.22 -11.69 -22.13
C TYR A 52 8.64 -10.78 -23.27
N ALA A 53 7.79 -10.60 -24.29
CA ALA A 53 8.07 -9.68 -25.39
C ALA A 53 8.15 -8.22 -24.92
N VAL A 54 7.22 -7.79 -24.06
CA VAL A 54 7.22 -6.43 -23.50
C VAL A 54 8.38 -6.21 -22.54
N ARG A 55 8.71 -7.20 -21.71
CA ARG A 55 9.83 -7.16 -20.77
C ARG A 55 11.18 -6.95 -21.48
N ASP A 56 11.33 -7.46 -22.71
CA ASP A 56 12.57 -7.29 -23.48
C ASP A 56 12.84 -5.79 -23.79
N PHE A 57 11.81 -4.97 -24.06
CA PHE A 57 11.98 -3.52 -24.27
C PHE A 57 12.48 -2.81 -23.01
N VAL A 58 11.87 -3.13 -21.86
CA VAL A 58 12.24 -2.51 -20.57
C VAL A 58 13.66 -2.92 -20.13
N THR A 59 14.10 -4.12 -20.50
CA THR A 59 15.37 -4.69 -20.00
C THR A 59 16.59 -3.89 -20.44
N GLU A 60 16.60 -3.35 -21.66
CA GLU A 60 17.72 -2.53 -22.14
C GLU A 60 17.83 -1.21 -21.37
N GLY A 61 16.69 -0.52 -21.17
CA GLY A 61 16.62 0.70 -20.37
C GLY A 61 17.08 0.45 -18.93
N TRP A 62 16.67 -0.68 -18.35
CA TRP A 62 17.10 -1.07 -17.00
C TRP A 62 18.61 -1.27 -16.86
N ILE A 63 19.24 -1.99 -17.81
CA ILE A 63 20.69 -2.21 -17.80
C ILE A 63 21.43 -0.88 -17.98
N THR A 64 20.95 -0.04 -18.89
CA THR A 64 21.52 1.29 -19.18
C THR A 64 21.44 2.20 -17.97
N THR A 65 20.28 2.29 -17.33
CA THR A 65 20.06 3.04 -16.08
C THR A 65 21.03 2.59 -14.99
N ALA A 66 21.13 1.28 -14.78
CA ALA A 66 22.02 0.72 -13.76
C ALA A 66 23.51 0.98 -14.06
N ARG A 67 23.91 1.00 -15.34
CA ARG A 67 25.26 1.36 -15.78
C ARG A 67 25.54 2.84 -15.54
N GLN A 68 24.65 3.70 -16.00
CA GLN A 68 24.85 5.14 -15.94
C GLN A 68 24.93 5.66 -14.50
N ALA A 69 24.04 5.18 -13.63
CA ALA A 69 24.13 5.49 -12.21
C ALA A 69 25.42 4.95 -11.55
N ARG A 70 26.11 3.96 -12.14
CA ARG A 70 27.42 3.49 -11.66
C ARG A 70 28.55 4.39 -12.17
N SER A 71 28.54 4.74 -13.46
CA SER A 71 29.56 5.61 -14.05
C SER A 71 29.54 7.02 -13.49
N GLU A 72 28.36 7.54 -13.16
CA GLU A 72 28.18 8.85 -12.53
C GLU A 72 28.38 8.82 -11.00
N GLU A 73 28.61 7.64 -10.41
CA GLU A 73 28.77 7.44 -8.97
C GLU A 73 27.66 8.13 -8.14
N THR A 74 26.42 8.06 -8.61
CA THR A 74 25.30 8.80 -8.01
C THR A 74 24.99 8.32 -6.60
N ARG A 75 24.56 9.27 -5.74
CA ARG A 75 23.91 8.92 -4.48
C ARG A 75 22.59 8.21 -4.78
N ARG A 76 22.33 7.08 -4.13
CA ARG A 76 21.15 6.24 -4.40
C ARG A 76 20.22 6.15 -3.21
N VAL A 77 18.93 6.10 -3.49
CA VAL A 77 17.89 5.79 -2.48
C VAL A 77 17.60 4.28 -2.46
N TYR A 78 17.52 3.73 -1.26
CA TYR A 78 17.06 2.38 -0.99
C TYR A 78 15.79 2.44 -0.14
N TYR A 79 14.67 2.07 -0.76
CA TYR A 79 13.35 2.13 -0.13
C TYR A 79 13.00 0.76 0.43
N LEU A 80 13.04 0.60 1.76
CA LEU A 80 12.78 -0.66 2.44
C LEU A 80 11.32 -0.68 2.90
N SER A 81 10.57 -1.70 2.45
CA SER A 81 9.17 -1.89 2.82
C SER A 81 8.85 -3.37 2.95
N MET A 82 8.05 -3.73 3.95
CA MET A 82 7.51 -5.09 4.09
C MET A 82 6.49 -5.44 3.00
N GLU A 83 5.90 -4.43 2.35
CA GLU A 83 4.92 -4.63 1.29
C GLU A 83 5.12 -3.71 0.06
N PHE A 84 4.80 -4.26 -1.11
CA PHE A 84 4.73 -3.61 -2.42
C PHE A 84 3.49 -4.11 -3.17
N LEU A 85 2.38 -3.36 -3.09
CA LEU A 85 1.13 -3.73 -3.73
C LEU A 85 1.10 -3.24 -5.19
N ILE A 86 1.89 -3.86 -6.07
CA ILE A 86 2.16 -3.39 -7.43
C ILE A 86 1.00 -3.55 -8.41
N GLY A 87 0.16 -4.57 -8.22
CA GLY A 87 -0.90 -4.96 -9.17
C GLY A 87 -0.34 -5.60 -10.44
N ARG A 88 -1.21 -5.87 -11.42
CA ARG A 88 -0.81 -6.38 -12.75
C ARG A 88 0.26 -5.49 -13.40
N THR A 89 1.26 -6.11 -14.01
CA THR A 89 2.47 -5.46 -14.52
C THR A 89 2.40 -5.15 -16.01
N LEU A 90 1.74 -6.00 -16.81
CA LEU A 90 1.79 -5.91 -18.27
C LEU A 90 1.21 -4.58 -18.79
N SER A 91 0.00 -4.22 -18.35
CA SER A 91 -0.68 -2.99 -18.78
C SER A 91 0.14 -1.74 -18.48
N ASN A 92 0.74 -1.68 -17.30
CA ASN A 92 1.60 -0.56 -16.88
C ASN A 92 2.88 -0.49 -17.70
N ALA A 93 3.52 -1.63 -17.98
CA ALA A 93 4.73 -1.67 -18.79
C ALA A 93 4.46 -1.28 -20.24
N MET A 94 3.38 -1.78 -20.83
CA MET A 94 2.98 -1.38 -22.19
C MET A 94 2.66 0.11 -22.30
N LEU A 95 2.05 0.69 -21.27
CA LEU A 95 1.80 2.14 -21.21
C LEU A 95 3.11 2.93 -21.10
N ALA A 96 4.02 2.51 -20.22
CA ALA A 96 5.29 3.19 -19.98
C ALA A 96 6.20 3.20 -21.22
N GLU A 97 6.28 2.08 -21.93
CA GLU A 97 7.05 1.91 -23.17
C GLU A 97 6.33 2.45 -24.42
N GLY A 98 5.07 2.89 -24.29
CA GLY A 98 4.28 3.40 -25.43
C GLY A 98 3.89 2.32 -26.45
N VAL A 99 3.80 1.05 -26.03
CA VAL A 99 3.52 -0.10 -26.92
C VAL A 99 2.12 -0.71 -26.74
N TYR A 100 1.25 -0.11 -25.91
CA TYR A 100 -0.09 -0.65 -25.65
C TYR A 100 -0.91 -0.87 -26.93
N ASP A 101 -1.07 0.16 -27.75
CA ASP A 101 -1.85 0.07 -28.99
C ASP A 101 -1.19 -0.86 -30.02
N ILE A 102 0.15 -0.89 -30.05
CA ILE A 102 0.93 -1.77 -30.91
C ILE A 102 0.71 -3.24 -30.52
N ALA A 103 0.75 -3.55 -29.22
CA ALA A 103 0.49 -4.88 -28.69
C ALA A 103 -0.95 -5.31 -28.96
N LYS A 104 -1.91 -4.40 -28.77
CA LYS A 104 -3.33 -4.63 -29.06
C LYS A 104 -3.55 -4.97 -30.53
N GLN A 105 -2.96 -4.20 -31.45
CA GLN A 105 -3.04 -4.49 -32.88
C GLN A 105 -2.34 -5.81 -33.24
N ALA A 106 -1.13 -6.04 -32.73
CA ALA A 106 -0.36 -7.25 -33.00
C ALA A 106 -1.09 -8.53 -32.56
N LEU A 107 -1.71 -8.53 -31.37
CA LEU A 107 -2.51 -9.66 -30.89
C LEU A 107 -3.82 -9.80 -31.69
N SER A 108 -4.47 -8.70 -32.07
CA SER A 108 -5.67 -8.74 -32.91
C SER A 108 -5.40 -9.40 -34.27
N GLU A 109 -4.27 -9.09 -34.92
CA GLU A 109 -3.83 -9.75 -36.16
C GLU A 109 -3.55 -11.26 -35.98
N LEU A 110 -3.33 -11.71 -34.75
CA LEU A 110 -3.20 -13.11 -34.37
C LEU A 110 -4.53 -13.74 -33.90
N ASN A 111 -5.65 -13.01 -33.99
CA ASN A 111 -6.97 -13.37 -33.47
C ASN A 111 -7.00 -13.55 -31.94
N VAL A 112 -6.22 -12.76 -31.20
CA VAL A 112 -6.15 -12.76 -29.74
C VAL A 112 -6.59 -11.40 -29.22
N ASN A 113 -7.53 -11.38 -28.28
CA ASN A 113 -7.97 -10.14 -27.63
C ASN A 113 -7.04 -9.80 -26.45
N LEU A 114 -6.46 -8.60 -26.45
CA LEU A 114 -5.55 -8.15 -25.38
C LEU A 114 -6.23 -8.09 -24.01
N GLU A 115 -7.47 -7.62 -23.93
CA GLU A 115 -8.18 -7.45 -22.65
C GLU A 115 -8.46 -8.82 -22.00
N ASP A 116 -8.87 -9.81 -22.80
CA ASP A 116 -9.06 -11.19 -22.31
C ASP A 116 -7.76 -11.81 -21.77
N VAL A 117 -6.62 -11.44 -22.38
CA VAL A 117 -5.28 -11.88 -21.98
C VAL A 117 -4.84 -11.20 -20.68
N LEU A 118 -5.05 -9.89 -20.56
CA LEU A 118 -4.73 -9.11 -19.35
C LEU A 118 -5.50 -9.63 -18.13
N GLU A 119 -6.75 -10.08 -18.31
CA GLU A 119 -7.55 -10.67 -17.23
C GLU A 119 -6.99 -11.99 -16.68
N LYS A 120 -6.05 -12.64 -17.38
CA LYS A 120 -5.37 -13.85 -16.87
C LYS A 120 -4.15 -13.54 -16.02
N GLU A 121 -3.70 -12.30 -15.97
CA GLU A 121 -2.63 -11.87 -15.08
C GLU A 121 -3.16 -11.81 -13.65
N VAL A 122 -2.39 -12.38 -12.72
CA VAL A 122 -2.74 -12.40 -11.30
C VAL A 122 -1.96 -11.29 -10.61
N ASP A 123 -2.63 -10.50 -9.77
CA ASP A 123 -1.97 -9.52 -8.92
C ASP A 123 -0.89 -10.20 -8.06
N PRO A 124 0.36 -9.70 -8.06
CA PRO A 124 1.38 -10.21 -7.17
C PRO A 124 0.97 -10.01 -5.70
N GLY A 125 0.92 -11.10 -4.94
CA GLY A 125 0.62 -11.13 -3.51
C GLY A 125 1.77 -10.57 -2.68
N LEU A 126 2.09 -9.29 -2.86
CA LEU A 126 3.25 -8.63 -2.26
C LEU A 126 2.88 -7.47 -1.33
N GLY A 127 1.59 -7.20 -1.15
CA GLY A 127 1.11 -6.18 -0.23
C GLY A 127 -0.36 -6.37 0.15
N ASN A 128 -0.81 -5.55 1.08
CA ASN A 128 -2.16 -5.58 1.64
C ASN A 128 -2.88 -4.24 1.47
N GLY A 129 -2.23 -3.13 1.84
CA GLY A 129 -2.93 -1.86 2.04
C GLY A 129 -2.33 -0.63 1.37
N GLY A 130 -2.66 0.53 1.96
CA GLY A 130 -2.22 1.84 1.47
C GLY A 130 -0.71 2.03 1.51
N LEU A 131 -0.02 1.46 2.50
CA LEU A 131 1.44 1.52 2.65
C LEU A 131 2.13 0.81 1.47
N GLY A 132 1.75 -0.43 1.16
CA GLY A 132 2.28 -1.18 0.03
C GLY A 132 1.92 -0.56 -1.31
N ARG A 133 0.72 0.04 -1.43
CA ARG A 133 0.32 0.73 -2.66
C ARG A 133 1.09 2.03 -2.88
N LEU A 134 1.40 2.75 -1.80
CA LEU A 134 2.25 3.93 -1.82
C LEU A 134 3.66 3.57 -2.28
N ALA A 135 4.27 2.54 -1.68
CA ALA A 135 5.58 2.04 -2.08
C ALA A 135 5.62 1.71 -3.58
N ALA A 136 4.57 1.10 -4.12
CA ALA A 136 4.47 0.82 -5.54
C ALA A 136 4.31 2.10 -6.41
N CYS A 137 3.54 3.10 -5.97
CA CYS A 137 3.47 4.40 -6.66
C CYS A 137 4.83 5.12 -6.65
N PHE A 138 5.57 5.03 -5.53
CA PHE A 138 6.88 5.64 -5.37
C PHE A 138 7.91 5.02 -6.29
N MET A 139 7.92 3.69 -6.44
CA MET A 139 8.82 3.02 -7.38
C MET A 139 8.55 3.45 -8.84
N ASP A 140 7.29 3.61 -9.22
CA ASP A 140 6.89 4.09 -10.55
C ASP A 140 7.32 5.56 -10.80
N SER A 141 7.17 6.43 -9.80
CA SER A 141 7.66 7.82 -9.84
C SER A 141 9.19 7.91 -9.86
N ILE A 142 9.89 7.10 -9.07
CA ILE A 142 11.36 7.00 -9.09
C ILE A 142 11.85 6.65 -10.49
N ALA A 143 11.22 5.67 -11.15
CA ALA A 143 11.57 5.28 -12.52
C ALA A 143 11.26 6.40 -13.53
N THR A 144 10.07 7.01 -13.43
CA THR A 144 9.60 8.07 -14.34
C THR A 144 10.43 9.35 -14.23
N LEU A 145 10.93 9.67 -13.04
CA LEU A 145 11.80 10.82 -12.78
C LEU A 145 13.30 10.50 -12.99
N ALA A 146 13.63 9.29 -13.46
CA ALA A 146 14.99 8.81 -13.65
C ALA A 146 15.87 8.94 -12.39
N LEU A 147 15.28 8.76 -11.21
CA LEU A 147 16.01 8.83 -9.95
C LEU A 147 16.71 7.50 -9.66
N PRO A 148 17.95 7.52 -9.16
CA PRO A 148 18.68 6.30 -8.84
C PRO A 148 18.12 5.66 -7.56
N GLY A 149 17.20 4.71 -7.73
CA GLY A 149 16.51 4.04 -6.62
C GLY A 149 16.39 2.52 -6.76
N VAL A 150 16.37 1.82 -5.62
CA VAL A 150 16.02 0.39 -5.53
C VAL A 150 15.03 0.21 -4.37
N GLY A 151 13.91 -0.46 -4.65
CA GLY A 151 12.99 -0.94 -3.62
C GLY A 151 13.46 -2.30 -3.10
N TYR A 152 13.43 -2.52 -1.79
CA TYR A 152 13.71 -3.81 -1.16
C TYR A 152 12.49 -4.29 -0.37
N GLY A 153 12.06 -5.52 -0.65
CA GLY A 153 10.97 -6.20 0.06
C GLY A 153 11.17 -7.71 0.13
N ILE A 154 10.14 -8.43 0.57
CA ILE A 154 10.12 -9.89 0.66
C ILE A 154 9.26 -10.46 -0.47
N ARG A 155 9.70 -11.59 -1.04
CA ARG A 155 8.96 -12.34 -2.06
C ARG A 155 8.05 -13.37 -1.41
N TYR A 156 6.84 -12.96 -1.01
CA TYR A 156 5.87 -13.85 -0.35
C TYR A 156 5.31 -14.89 -1.33
N GLU A 157 5.32 -16.16 -0.94
CA GLU A 157 4.77 -17.26 -1.77
C GLU A 157 3.24 -17.20 -1.87
N TYR A 158 2.54 -16.75 -0.82
CA TYR A 158 1.07 -16.81 -0.69
C TYR A 158 0.40 -15.47 -0.35
N GLY A 159 1.11 -14.35 -0.52
CA GLY A 159 0.63 -13.02 -0.14
C GLY A 159 0.10 -12.95 1.28
N MET A 160 -0.95 -12.16 1.51
CA MET A 160 -1.65 -12.15 2.80
C MET A 160 -2.68 -13.30 2.84
N PHE A 161 -3.68 -13.23 1.95
CA PHE A 161 -4.63 -14.29 1.64
C PHE A 161 -5.55 -13.85 0.49
N LYS A 162 -6.16 -14.82 -0.19
CA LYS A 162 -7.31 -14.64 -1.08
C LYS A 162 -8.58 -14.66 -0.23
N GLN A 163 -9.39 -13.62 -0.33
CA GLN A 163 -10.65 -13.52 0.41
C GLN A 163 -11.75 -14.22 -0.37
N GLU A 164 -12.50 -15.09 0.28
CA GLU A 164 -13.76 -15.62 -0.22
C GLU A 164 -14.87 -15.25 0.78
N ILE A 165 -16.11 -15.19 0.30
CA ILE A 165 -17.28 -14.92 1.13
C ILE A 165 -18.15 -16.17 1.11
N GLU A 166 -18.24 -16.87 2.24
CA GLU A 166 -19.03 -18.08 2.43
C GLU A 166 -20.08 -17.78 3.52
N ASP A 167 -21.37 -17.94 3.21
CA ASP A 167 -22.49 -17.62 4.10
C ASP A 167 -22.39 -16.22 4.77
N GLY A 168 -21.95 -15.22 4.01
CA GLY A 168 -21.75 -13.84 4.48
C GLY A 168 -20.42 -13.59 5.21
N HIS A 169 -19.68 -14.64 5.57
CA HIS A 169 -18.43 -14.55 6.34
C HIS A 169 -17.21 -14.49 5.43
N GLN A 170 -16.19 -13.74 5.85
CA GLN A 170 -14.87 -13.82 5.24
C GLN A 170 -14.21 -15.16 5.57
N VAL A 171 -13.77 -15.86 4.52
CA VAL A 171 -12.92 -17.05 4.59
C VAL A 171 -11.60 -16.75 3.91
N GLU A 172 -10.49 -17.04 4.61
CA GLU A 172 -9.15 -16.89 4.06
C GLU A 172 -8.70 -18.16 3.33
N LYS A 173 -8.31 -18.02 2.06
CA LYS A 173 -7.61 -19.05 1.28
C LYS A 173 -6.19 -18.58 0.93
N PRO A 174 -5.23 -19.49 0.66
CA PRO A 174 -3.90 -19.08 0.18
C PRO A 174 -3.97 -18.30 -1.14
N ASP A 175 -3.24 -17.18 -1.24
CA ASP A 175 -3.13 -16.42 -2.50
C ASP A 175 -1.94 -16.93 -3.32
N ALA A 176 -2.15 -18.05 -4.02
CA ALA A 176 -1.10 -18.79 -4.73
C ALA A 176 -0.72 -18.15 -6.09
N TRP A 177 -0.37 -16.87 -6.09
CA TRP A 177 -0.07 -16.08 -7.29
C TRP A 177 1.14 -16.62 -8.10
N LEU A 178 2.01 -17.41 -7.46
CA LEU A 178 3.19 -18.03 -8.07
C LEU A 178 2.96 -19.39 -8.73
N ASP A 179 1.83 -20.06 -8.48
CA ASP A 179 1.59 -21.46 -8.91
C ASP A 179 1.76 -21.65 -10.41
N LYS A 180 1.44 -20.61 -11.17
CA LYS A 180 1.49 -20.61 -12.63
C LYS A 180 2.64 -19.75 -13.19
N GLY A 181 3.69 -19.58 -12.39
CA GLY A 181 4.91 -18.84 -12.72
C GLY A 181 4.80 -17.32 -12.57
N ALA A 182 5.96 -16.66 -12.49
CA ALA A 182 6.11 -15.20 -12.39
C ALA A 182 6.99 -14.68 -13.53
N PRO A 183 6.45 -14.55 -14.76
CA PRO A 183 7.23 -14.26 -15.98
C PRO A 183 7.88 -12.86 -15.96
N TRP A 184 7.44 -11.94 -15.10
CA TRP A 184 8.04 -10.61 -15.00
C TRP A 184 9.38 -10.61 -14.22
N GLU A 185 9.64 -11.64 -13.42
CA GLU A 185 10.80 -11.67 -12.50
C GLU A 185 12.10 -12.12 -13.16
N PHE A 186 13.22 -11.58 -12.67
CA PHE A 186 14.57 -12.08 -12.91
C PHE A 186 15.14 -12.67 -11.61
N ILE A 187 15.27 -13.99 -11.57
CA ILE A 187 16.03 -14.65 -10.49
C ILE A 187 17.51 -14.25 -10.58
N ARG A 188 18.14 -13.99 -9.43
CA ARG A 188 19.56 -13.61 -9.33
C ARG A 188 20.35 -14.63 -8.49
N PRO A 189 20.70 -15.80 -9.05
CA PRO A 189 21.45 -16.82 -8.31
C PRO A 189 22.79 -16.34 -7.73
N SER A 190 23.40 -15.31 -8.34
CA SER A 190 24.65 -14.69 -7.88
C SER A 190 24.49 -13.73 -6.69
N LYS A 191 23.25 -13.40 -6.30
CA LYS A 191 22.95 -12.52 -5.16
C LYS A 191 22.30 -13.35 -4.06
N ARG A 192 23.17 -13.97 -3.25
CA ARG A 192 22.80 -14.78 -2.10
C ARG A 192 23.48 -14.22 -0.85
N HIS A 193 22.70 -14.02 0.21
CA HIS A 193 23.18 -13.45 1.46
C HIS A 193 22.77 -14.36 2.62
N THR A 194 23.70 -14.66 3.52
CA THR A 194 23.43 -15.50 4.69
C THR A 194 22.91 -14.62 5.81
N ILE A 195 21.77 -15.01 6.38
CA ILE A 195 21.07 -14.32 7.46
C ILE A 195 21.17 -15.20 8.71
N ARG A 196 21.62 -14.62 9.81
CA ARG A 196 21.92 -15.33 11.06
C ARG A 196 20.82 -15.12 12.09
N PHE A 197 20.47 -16.17 12.84
CA PHE A 197 19.50 -16.09 13.93
C PHE A 197 19.99 -16.81 15.18
N GLY A 198 19.57 -16.27 16.32
CA GLY A 198 19.80 -16.78 17.67
C GLY A 198 21.25 -16.99 18.03
N GLY A 199 21.51 -17.95 18.92
CA GLY A 199 22.84 -18.27 19.41
C GLY A 199 23.26 -17.36 20.55
N GLY A 200 24.55 -17.04 20.64
CA GLY A 200 25.12 -16.30 21.77
C GLY A 200 26.20 -15.32 21.35
N ILE A 201 26.46 -14.34 22.22
CA ILE A 201 27.54 -13.36 22.06
C ILE A 201 28.60 -13.59 23.13
N HIS A 202 29.87 -13.40 22.77
CA HIS A 202 30.98 -13.34 23.71
C HIS A 202 32.00 -12.29 23.27
N PHE A 203 32.90 -11.90 24.18
CA PHE A 203 33.87 -10.84 23.93
C PHE A 203 35.30 -11.38 23.87
N GLU A 204 36.01 -11.02 22.82
CA GLU A 204 37.46 -11.19 22.68
C GLU A 204 38.12 -9.81 22.78
N GLY A 205 38.51 -9.42 24.00
CA GLY A 205 38.95 -8.05 24.27
C GLY A 205 37.82 -7.05 24.09
N LYS A 206 37.95 -6.13 23.12
CA LYS A 206 36.91 -5.15 22.77
C LYS A 206 35.98 -5.61 21.64
N LYS A 207 36.29 -6.73 20.98
CA LYS A 207 35.51 -7.25 19.86
C LYS A 207 34.40 -8.17 20.37
N CYS A 208 33.17 -7.90 19.96
CA CYS A 208 32.05 -8.80 20.19
C CYS A 208 32.01 -9.85 19.06
N ILE A 209 31.89 -11.13 19.43
CA ILE A 209 31.74 -12.24 18.50
C ILE A 209 30.34 -12.83 18.68
N TRP A 210 29.51 -12.73 17.64
CA TRP A 210 28.20 -13.36 17.60
C TRP A 210 28.30 -14.73 16.91
N THR A 211 28.03 -15.79 17.67
CA THR A 211 27.91 -17.16 17.14
C THR A 211 26.43 -17.47 16.97
N SER A 212 25.97 -17.57 15.73
CA SER A 212 24.58 -17.87 15.42
C SER A 212 24.21 -19.32 15.72
N LYS A 213 22.94 -19.57 16.02
CA LYS A 213 22.40 -20.93 16.17
C LYS A 213 21.86 -21.44 14.83
N GLU A 214 21.38 -20.54 13.99
CA GLU A 214 20.72 -20.85 12.73
C GLU A 214 21.18 -19.88 11.64
N GLU A 215 21.22 -20.36 10.40
CA GLU A 215 21.47 -19.53 9.23
C GLU A 215 20.43 -19.81 8.13
N VAL A 216 19.91 -18.78 7.48
CA VAL A 216 19.00 -18.84 6.33
C VAL A 216 19.61 -18.08 5.17
N VAL A 217 19.50 -18.58 3.94
CA VAL A 217 20.02 -17.86 2.76
C VAL A 217 18.90 -17.05 2.11
N ALA A 218 19.12 -15.75 1.92
CA ALA A 218 18.25 -14.89 1.12
C ALA A 218 18.70 -14.94 -0.35
N LEU A 219 17.76 -15.18 -1.27
CA LEU A 219 17.97 -15.14 -2.72
C LEU A 219 17.19 -13.98 -3.34
N ALA A 220 17.85 -13.18 -4.17
CA ALA A 220 17.22 -12.05 -4.83
C ALA A 220 16.40 -12.45 -6.05
N TYR A 221 15.21 -11.85 -6.17
CA TYR A 221 14.36 -11.81 -7.34
C TYR A 221 14.15 -10.34 -7.70
N ASP A 222 14.63 -9.93 -8.88
CA ASP A 222 14.50 -8.55 -9.35
C ASP A 222 13.23 -8.45 -10.23
N GLN A 223 12.35 -7.51 -9.93
CA GLN A 223 11.30 -7.02 -10.84
C GLN A 223 11.71 -5.65 -11.37
N ILE A 224 11.46 -5.42 -12.66
CA ILE A 224 11.78 -4.15 -13.31
C ILE A 224 10.54 -3.26 -13.30
N ILE A 225 10.72 -2.00 -12.92
CA ILE A 225 9.67 -0.98 -12.92
C ILE A 225 10.02 0.05 -14.00
N PRO A 226 9.36 0.04 -15.18
CA PRO A 226 9.63 1.00 -16.25
C PRO A 226 9.21 2.41 -15.86
N GLY A 227 10.02 3.40 -16.22
CA GLY A 227 9.64 4.81 -16.17
C GLY A 227 8.77 5.17 -17.36
N TYR A 228 7.80 6.08 -17.16
CA TYR A 228 6.92 6.47 -18.25
C TYR A 228 7.63 7.38 -19.26
N ALA A 229 7.60 6.99 -20.54
CA ALA A 229 8.13 7.76 -21.68
C ALA A 229 9.58 8.24 -21.47
N ASN A 230 10.43 7.35 -20.95
CA ASN A 230 11.88 7.52 -20.84
C ASN A 230 12.56 6.15 -20.93
N ASP A 231 13.89 6.12 -21.10
CA ASP A 231 14.67 4.86 -21.12
C ASP A 231 15.07 4.38 -19.71
N SER A 232 14.49 4.97 -18.66
CA SER A 232 14.84 4.68 -17.27
C SER A 232 13.98 3.56 -16.70
N ALA A 233 14.59 2.66 -15.92
CA ALA A 233 13.84 1.68 -15.16
C ALA A 233 14.44 1.45 -13.77
N ALA A 234 13.57 1.42 -12.76
CA ALA A 234 13.94 1.14 -11.38
C ALA A 234 13.92 -0.37 -11.09
N THR A 235 14.62 -0.77 -10.02
CA THR A 235 14.65 -2.16 -9.55
C THR A 235 13.80 -2.30 -8.30
N LEU A 236 12.85 -3.25 -8.30
CA LEU A 236 12.25 -3.79 -7.09
C LEU A 236 12.91 -5.14 -6.80
N ARG A 237 13.73 -5.22 -5.74
CA ARG A 237 14.38 -6.47 -5.30
C ARG A 237 13.55 -7.11 -4.18
N LEU A 238 13.14 -8.35 -4.41
CA LEU A 238 12.38 -9.14 -3.45
C LEU A 238 13.23 -10.32 -2.98
N TRP A 239 13.35 -10.49 -1.66
CA TRP A 239 14.10 -11.58 -1.06
C TRP A 239 13.21 -12.80 -0.84
N GLY A 240 13.61 -13.95 -1.39
CA GLY A 240 13.02 -15.25 -1.08
C GLY A 240 13.94 -16.06 -0.19
N ALA A 241 13.40 -16.75 0.81
CA ALA A 241 14.18 -17.68 1.62
C ALA A 241 14.56 -18.90 0.77
N TYR A 242 15.85 -18.98 0.46
CA TYR A 242 16.44 -20.06 -0.29
C TYR A 242 16.89 -21.15 0.66
N ALA A 243 16.20 -22.28 0.62
CA ALA A 243 16.53 -23.40 1.48
C ALA A 243 17.68 -24.27 0.96
N GLY A 244 18.14 -24.08 -0.30
CA GLY A 244 19.30 -24.77 -0.89
C GLY A 244 19.30 -26.29 -0.79
N ASP A 245 20.50 -26.88 -0.97
CA ASP A 245 20.78 -28.32 -0.94
C ASP A 245 20.71 -28.92 0.49
N ARG A 246 19.96 -28.32 1.41
CA ARG A 246 19.72 -28.83 2.78
C ARG A 246 18.68 -29.96 2.77
N PHE A 247 18.92 -30.94 1.91
CA PHE A 247 18.22 -32.21 1.95
C PHE A 247 19.11 -33.19 2.70
N ASP A 248 18.67 -33.61 3.89
CA ASP A 248 19.38 -34.66 4.61
C ASP A 248 19.10 -36.01 3.93
N LEU A 249 19.97 -36.36 2.99
CA LEU A 249 19.90 -37.64 2.28
C LEU A 249 20.10 -38.82 3.25
N ALA A 250 20.79 -38.63 4.37
CA ALA A 250 20.98 -39.68 5.35
C ALA A 250 19.68 -40.00 6.10
N ASP A 251 18.94 -38.98 6.54
CA ASP A 251 17.64 -39.17 7.19
C ASP A 251 16.56 -39.65 6.21
N PHE A 252 16.59 -39.17 4.97
CA PHE A 252 15.72 -39.68 3.92
C PHE A 252 15.98 -41.17 3.63
N ASN A 253 17.25 -41.58 3.54
CA ASN A 253 17.62 -42.98 3.32
C ASN A 253 17.29 -43.88 4.51
N LYS A 254 17.15 -43.33 5.72
CA LYS A 254 16.64 -44.04 6.92
C LYS A 254 15.11 -44.15 6.95
N GLY A 255 14.40 -43.50 6.01
CA GLY A 255 12.94 -43.46 5.96
C GLY A 255 12.31 -42.35 6.82
N ASP A 256 13.10 -41.45 7.42
CA ASP A 256 12.59 -40.29 8.14
C ASP A 256 12.43 -39.09 7.20
N TYR A 257 11.39 -39.17 6.39
CA TYR A 257 11.12 -38.16 5.36
C TYR A 257 10.75 -36.79 5.94
N PHE A 258 10.21 -36.73 7.17
CA PHE A 258 9.83 -35.48 7.81
C PHE A 258 11.06 -34.73 8.32
N ALA A 259 11.97 -35.41 9.02
CA ALA A 259 13.23 -34.82 9.47
C ALA A 259 14.05 -34.31 8.28
N ALA A 260 14.13 -35.09 7.21
CA ALA A 260 14.89 -34.75 6.00
C ALA A 260 14.47 -33.44 5.31
N VAL A 261 13.27 -32.91 5.60
CA VAL A 261 12.73 -31.67 5.00
C VAL A 261 12.33 -30.59 6.04
N GLN A 262 12.53 -30.85 7.33
CA GLN A 262 12.07 -29.97 8.40
C GLN A 262 12.77 -28.60 8.35
N ASP A 263 14.10 -28.59 8.34
CA ASP A 263 14.90 -27.36 8.31
C ASP A 263 14.63 -26.52 7.07
N ARG A 264 14.39 -27.22 5.93
CA ARG A 264 14.00 -26.60 4.67
C ARG A 264 12.66 -25.87 4.81
N THR A 265 11.70 -26.48 5.49
CA THR A 265 10.36 -25.93 5.68
C THR A 265 10.38 -24.73 6.63
N LEU A 266 11.10 -24.82 7.75
CA LEU A 266 11.24 -23.73 8.72
C LEU A 266 11.91 -22.50 8.09
N SER A 267 12.99 -22.71 7.34
CA SER A 267 13.68 -21.62 6.62
C SER A 267 12.76 -20.90 5.64
N LYS A 268 11.92 -21.65 4.91
CA LYS A 268 10.99 -21.09 3.92
C LYS A 268 9.84 -20.29 4.53
N ASN A 269 9.42 -20.60 5.76
CA ASN A 269 8.27 -19.94 6.41
C ASN A 269 8.44 -18.42 6.47
N ILE A 270 9.68 -17.93 6.57
CA ILE A 270 10.01 -16.49 6.58
C ILE A 270 9.44 -15.78 5.34
N THR A 271 9.39 -16.41 4.17
CA THR A 271 8.91 -15.75 2.95
C THR A 271 7.63 -16.37 2.39
N ARG A 272 6.79 -16.99 3.24
CA ARG A 272 5.53 -17.59 2.81
C ARG A 272 4.37 -16.61 2.80
N VAL A 273 4.09 -16.00 3.94
CA VAL A 273 2.87 -15.18 4.15
C VAL A 273 3.26 -13.78 4.63
N LEU A 274 2.60 -12.77 4.07
CA LEU A 274 2.69 -11.38 4.50
C LEU A 274 1.81 -11.17 5.73
N TYR A 275 2.36 -10.55 6.78
CA TYR A 275 1.68 -10.28 8.06
C TYR A 275 1.03 -11.55 8.64
N PRO A 276 1.84 -12.56 9.03
CA PRO A 276 1.32 -13.73 9.72
C PRO A 276 0.59 -13.32 11.00
N ASP A 277 -0.38 -14.13 11.41
CA ASP A 277 -1.13 -13.91 12.66
C ASP A 277 -0.17 -13.82 13.85
N ASP A 278 -0.09 -12.64 14.45
CA ASP A 278 0.81 -12.30 15.55
C ASP A 278 0.10 -12.21 16.91
N SER A 279 -1.11 -12.77 17.02
CA SER A 279 -1.78 -12.99 18.31
C SER A 279 -1.08 -14.05 19.18
N THR A 280 -0.17 -14.84 18.58
CA THR A 280 0.60 -15.89 19.25
C THR A 280 2.09 -15.53 19.35
N TRP A 281 2.80 -16.11 20.32
CA TRP A 281 4.25 -15.91 20.46
C TRP A 281 5.03 -16.33 19.21
N SER A 282 4.69 -17.48 18.63
CA SER A 282 5.31 -17.98 17.39
C SER A 282 5.06 -17.08 16.19
N GLY A 283 3.86 -16.48 16.10
CA GLY A 283 3.53 -15.52 15.06
C GLY A 283 4.34 -14.24 15.16
N ARG A 284 4.46 -13.70 16.37
CA ARG A 284 5.32 -12.55 16.69
C ARG A 284 6.79 -12.84 16.37
N GLU A 285 7.31 -13.99 16.79
CA GLU A 285 8.67 -14.42 16.45
C GLU A 285 8.87 -14.51 14.93
N LEU A 286 7.94 -15.10 14.19
CA LEU A 286 8.03 -15.17 12.74
C LEU A 286 8.08 -13.77 12.11
N ARG A 287 7.22 -12.84 12.54
CA ARG A 287 7.21 -11.45 12.05
C ARG A 287 8.55 -10.74 12.32
N LEU A 288 9.10 -10.85 13.53
CA LEU A 288 10.43 -10.31 13.85
C LEU A 288 11.54 -10.91 12.96
N ARG A 289 11.46 -12.22 12.69
CA ARG A 289 12.41 -12.89 11.78
C ARG A 289 12.26 -12.42 10.34
N GLN A 290 11.05 -12.11 9.87
CA GLN A 290 10.81 -11.53 8.55
C GLN A 290 11.42 -10.13 8.42
N GLU A 291 11.18 -9.26 9.40
CA GLU A 291 11.76 -7.92 9.45
C GLU A 291 13.28 -7.99 9.43
N TYR A 292 13.88 -8.83 10.27
CA TYR A 292 15.34 -8.98 10.28
C TYR A 292 15.89 -9.57 8.97
N PHE A 293 15.21 -10.56 8.39
CA PHE A 293 15.57 -11.14 7.11
C PHE A 293 15.59 -10.10 5.98
N LEU A 294 14.59 -9.23 5.92
CA LEU A 294 14.53 -8.14 4.97
C LEU A 294 15.72 -7.18 5.16
N VAL A 295 15.95 -6.69 6.38
CA VAL A 295 16.96 -5.65 6.61
C VAL A 295 18.38 -6.16 6.42
N SER A 296 18.70 -7.36 6.92
CA SER A 296 20.06 -7.91 6.83
C SER A 296 20.41 -8.26 5.38
N ALA A 297 19.51 -8.92 4.64
CA ALA A 297 19.74 -9.22 3.23
C ALA A 297 19.93 -7.95 2.39
N SER A 298 19.13 -6.92 2.67
CA SER A 298 19.18 -5.64 1.95
C SER A 298 20.46 -4.87 2.24
N LEU A 299 20.86 -4.76 3.52
CA LEU A 299 22.09 -4.06 3.91
C LEU A 299 23.34 -4.75 3.37
N GLN A 300 23.42 -6.08 3.43
CA GLN A 300 24.53 -6.82 2.83
C GLN A 300 24.66 -6.56 1.33
N ASP A 301 23.54 -6.53 0.58
CA ASP A 301 23.55 -6.24 -0.86
C ASP A 301 23.91 -4.77 -1.17
N ILE A 302 23.45 -3.82 -0.35
CA ILE A 302 23.79 -2.39 -0.46
C ILE A 302 25.29 -2.19 -0.23
N ILE A 303 25.85 -2.78 0.84
CA ILE A 303 27.26 -2.68 1.20
C ILE A 303 28.13 -3.36 0.15
N TYR A 304 27.76 -4.57 -0.29
CA TYR A 304 28.45 -5.27 -1.37
C TYR A 304 28.53 -4.42 -2.64
N ARG A 305 27.41 -3.79 -3.04
CA ARG A 305 27.40 -2.88 -4.19
C ARG A 305 28.29 -1.67 -3.98
N HIS A 306 28.23 -1.04 -2.80
CA HIS A 306 29.01 0.14 -2.47
C HIS A 306 30.52 -0.16 -2.53
N LYS A 307 30.96 -1.24 -1.88
CA LYS A 307 32.35 -1.69 -1.90
C LYS A 307 32.85 -2.01 -3.30
N ARG A 308 32.02 -2.63 -4.14
CA ARG A 308 32.39 -2.93 -5.54
C ARG A 308 32.65 -1.69 -6.39
N ILE A 309 32.08 -0.54 -6.01
CA ILE A 309 32.21 0.72 -6.77
C ILE A 309 33.31 1.60 -6.15
N HIS A 310 33.32 1.76 -4.82
CA HIS A 310 34.17 2.75 -4.15
C HIS A 310 35.35 2.16 -3.38
N ASN A 311 35.35 0.85 -3.13
CA ASN A 311 36.41 0.14 -2.37
C ASN A 311 36.71 0.73 -0.97
N THR A 312 35.73 1.41 -0.36
CA THR A 312 35.81 1.98 1.00
C THR A 312 34.41 2.05 1.60
N MET A 313 34.32 2.20 2.92
CA MET A 313 33.08 2.47 3.66
C MET A 313 33.01 3.91 4.19
N GLU A 314 34.08 4.69 4.02
CA GLU A 314 34.19 6.07 4.55
C GLU A 314 33.17 7.03 3.94
N ASN A 315 32.89 6.89 2.64
CA ASN A 315 31.94 7.72 1.90
C ASN A 315 30.54 7.09 1.81
N PHE A 316 30.23 6.09 2.64
CA PHE A 316 28.97 5.35 2.59
C PHE A 316 27.77 6.30 2.72
N ALA A 317 27.81 7.21 3.71
CA ALA A 317 26.74 8.18 3.94
C ALA A 317 26.54 9.20 2.80
N ASP A 318 27.57 9.45 1.99
CA ASP A 318 27.50 10.39 0.88
C ASP A 318 26.89 9.76 -0.38
N LYS A 319 26.99 8.42 -0.50
CA LYS A 319 26.54 7.65 -1.67
C LYS A 319 25.26 6.85 -1.41
N VAL A 320 24.85 6.72 -0.15
CA VAL A 320 23.70 5.92 0.26
C VAL A 320 22.68 6.77 1.03
N ALA A 321 21.40 6.60 0.67
CA ALA A 321 20.25 7.03 1.46
C ALA A 321 19.32 5.82 1.63
N ILE A 322 18.97 5.47 2.86
CA ILE A 322 18.06 4.36 3.17
C ILE A 322 16.80 4.95 3.78
N HIS A 323 15.66 4.59 3.21
CA HIS A 323 14.35 5.06 3.65
C HIS A 323 13.58 3.94 4.31
N LEU A 324 13.23 4.15 5.58
CA LEU A 324 12.46 3.23 6.40
C LEU A 324 10.98 3.56 6.23
N ASN A 325 10.26 2.67 5.53
CA ASN A 325 8.83 2.79 5.34
C ASN A 325 8.09 2.17 6.53
N ASP A 326 7.67 3.03 7.48
CA ASP A 326 7.14 2.62 8.79
C ASP A 326 8.20 1.92 9.67
N THR A 327 7.77 1.30 10.77
CA THR A 327 8.63 0.72 11.82
C THR A 327 9.24 -0.63 11.46
N HIS A 328 8.64 -1.36 10.51
CA HIS A 328 9.06 -2.71 10.15
C HIS A 328 10.57 -2.85 9.81
N PRO A 329 11.20 -1.96 9.00
CA PRO A 329 12.63 -2.07 8.71
C PRO A 329 13.53 -1.37 9.76
N ALA A 330 13.03 -0.99 10.95
CA ALA A 330 13.81 -0.26 11.96
C ALA A 330 15.07 -1.01 12.43
N LEU A 331 15.07 -2.34 12.37
CA LEU A 331 16.25 -3.17 12.65
C LEU A 331 17.43 -2.92 11.70
N ALA A 332 17.22 -2.24 10.57
CA ALA A 332 18.31 -1.81 9.70
C ALA A 332 19.30 -0.87 10.43
N ILE A 333 18.83 -0.09 11.41
CA ILE A 333 19.67 0.81 12.20
C ILE A 333 20.70 0.02 13.03
N PRO A 334 20.30 -0.90 13.93
CA PRO A 334 21.27 -1.69 14.68
C PRO A 334 22.05 -2.67 13.80
N GLU A 335 21.47 -3.23 12.72
CA GLU A 335 22.20 -4.09 11.80
C GLU A 335 23.36 -3.36 11.11
N LEU A 336 23.14 -2.12 10.64
CA LEU A 336 24.22 -1.33 10.04
C LEU A 336 25.33 -1.04 11.06
N MET A 337 24.96 -0.73 12.30
CA MET A 337 25.94 -0.52 13.36
C MET A 337 26.75 -1.78 13.65
N VAL A 338 26.09 -2.95 13.73
CA VAL A 338 26.75 -4.26 13.89
C VAL A 338 27.76 -4.49 12.76
N ILE A 339 27.36 -4.30 11.51
CA ILE A 339 28.28 -4.50 10.36
C ILE A 339 29.46 -3.53 10.42
N LEU A 340 29.20 -2.23 10.64
CA LEU A 340 30.25 -1.21 10.66
C LEU A 340 31.27 -1.46 11.79
N ILE A 341 30.82 -1.92 12.96
CA ILE A 341 31.71 -2.12 14.12
C ILE A 341 32.36 -3.50 14.08
N ASP A 342 31.57 -4.55 13.97
CA ASP A 342 32.02 -5.92 14.19
C ASP A 342 32.73 -6.50 12.95
N GLU A 343 32.31 -6.09 11.75
CA GLU A 343 32.87 -6.56 10.47
C GLU A 343 33.84 -5.57 9.84
N GLU A 344 33.50 -4.27 9.80
CA GLU A 344 34.33 -3.22 9.18
C GLU A 344 35.32 -2.56 10.16
N GLY A 345 35.19 -2.79 11.47
CA GLY A 345 36.13 -2.30 12.48
C GLY A 345 36.04 -0.80 12.81
N PHE A 346 34.92 -0.14 12.53
CA PHE A 346 34.70 1.27 12.86
C PHE A 346 34.52 1.47 14.37
N GLU A 347 35.02 2.61 14.87
CA GLU A 347 34.69 3.04 16.24
C GLU A 347 33.20 3.43 16.35
N TRP A 348 32.62 3.18 17.52
CA TRP A 348 31.20 3.41 17.80
C TRP A 348 30.67 4.78 17.32
N LYS A 349 31.35 5.86 17.71
CA LYS A 349 30.92 7.23 17.38
C LYS A 349 30.90 7.48 15.87
N LYS A 350 31.86 6.92 15.15
CA LYS A 350 31.98 7.04 13.70
C LYS A 350 30.90 6.19 12.99
N ALA A 351 30.70 4.96 13.44
CA ALA A 351 29.63 4.10 12.94
C ALA A 351 28.25 4.74 13.15
N TRP A 352 28.01 5.37 14.31
CA TRP A 352 26.76 6.04 14.63
C TRP A 352 26.54 7.30 13.77
N ASP A 353 27.57 8.10 13.51
CA ASP A 353 27.47 9.25 12.59
C ASP A 353 27.05 8.80 11.18
N ILE A 354 27.72 7.79 10.62
CA ILE A 354 27.39 7.21 9.32
C ILE A 354 25.94 6.71 9.32
N THR A 355 25.58 5.91 10.33
CA THR A 355 24.24 5.32 10.48
C THR A 355 23.16 6.39 10.47
N ARG A 356 23.30 7.44 11.29
CA ARG A 356 22.31 8.51 11.33
C ARG A 356 22.18 9.28 10.02
N ARG A 357 23.30 9.47 9.31
CA ARG A 357 23.30 10.23 8.04
C ARG A 357 22.69 9.47 6.88
N VAL A 358 22.62 8.13 6.94
CA VAL A 358 22.02 7.31 5.86
C VAL A 358 20.52 7.12 6.03
N PHE A 359 20.00 7.03 7.25
CA PHE A 359 18.61 6.66 7.50
C PHE A 359 17.66 7.86 7.55
N SER A 360 16.49 7.67 6.95
CA SER A 360 15.31 8.52 7.07
C SER A 360 14.08 7.65 7.36
N TYR A 361 13.13 8.15 8.14
CA TYR A 361 11.98 7.39 8.62
C TYR A 361 10.66 8.10 8.28
N THR A 362 9.74 7.38 7.64
CA THR A 362 8.35 7.83 7.47
C THR A 362 7.43 7.10 8.44
N CYS A 363 6.70 7.86 9.25
CA CYS A 363 5.65 7.34 10.11
C CYS A 363 4.32 7.30 9.35
N HIS A 364 3.67 6.14 9.29
CA HIS A 364 2.40 5.94 8.56
C HIS A 364 1.18 5.78 9.45
N THR A 365 1.36 5.84 10.78
CA THR A 365 0.29 5.68 11.76
C THR A 365 0.69 6.35 13.07
N LEU A 366 -0.27 7.03 13.72
CA LEU A 366 -0.11 7.58 15.07
C LEU A 366 -0.78 6.70 16.14
N MET A 367 -1.41 5.60 15.71
CA MET A 367 -2.09 4.69 16.61
C MET A 367 -1.05 3.92 17.42
N SER A 368 -1.13 4.05 18.74
CA SER A 368 -0.18 3.44 19.69
C SER A 368 -0.06 1.93 19.52
N GLU A 369 -1.17 1.27 19.20
CA GLU A 369 -1.28 -0.16 18.94
C GLU A 369 -0.56 -0.60 17.66
N ALA A 370 -0.32 0.34 16.73
CA ALA A 370 0.35 0.09 15.47
C ALA A 370 1.84 0.48 15.51
N LEU A 371 2.31 1.15 16.57
CA LEU A 371 3.73 1.42 16.78
C LEU A 371 4.39 0.17 17.36
N GLU A 372 5.20 -0.50 16.53
CA GLU A 372 5.73 -1.82 16.85
C GLU A 372 6.60 -1.82 18.11
N THR A 373 6.33 -2.81 18.96
CA THR A 373 7.16 -3.12 20.13
C THR A 373 7.51 -4.60 20.18
N TRP A 374 8.74 -4.90 20.58
CA TRP A 374 9.25 -6.27 20.70
C TRP A 374 9.64 -6.58 22.15
N PRO A 375 9.21 -7.72 22.72
CA PRO A 375 9.68 -8.14 24.05
C PRO A 375 11.20 -8.28 24.06
N VAL A 376 11.85 -7.76 25.09
CA VAL A 376 13.31 -7.82 25.22
C VAL A 376 13.81 -9.27 25.21
N GLU A 377 13.07 -10.18 25.83
CA GLU A 377 13.37 -11.61 25.91
C GLU A 377 13.34 -12.27 24.52
N MET A 378 12.38 -11.88 23.68
CA MET A 378 12.27 -12.37 22.30
C MET A 378 13.48 -11.92 21.48
N MET A 379 13.84 -10.64 21.55
CA MET A 379 15.02 -10.15 20.84
C MET A 379 16.32 -10.75 21.39
N ALA A 380 16.42 -11.00 22.70
CA ALA A 380 17.60 -11.66 23.28
C ALA A 380 17.80 -13.08 22.72
N GLN A 381 16.70 -13.80 22.46
CA GLN A 381 16.75 -15.16 21.92
C GLN A 381 17.04 -15.18 20.42
N ILE A 382 16.52 -14.22 19.65
CA ILE A 382 16.56 -14.25 18.18
C ILE A 382 17.71 -13.39 17.64
N LEU A 383 17.99 -12.24 18.24
CA LEU A 383 18.96 -11.23 17.80
C LEU A 383 19.79 -10.68 18.98
N PRO A 384 20.56 -11.54 19.69
CA PRO A 384 21.25 -11.13 20.93
C PRO A 384 22.21 -9.96 20.72
N ARG A 385 22.95 -9.92 19.61
CA ARG A 385 23.87 -8.81 19.30
C ARG A 385 23.12 -7.50 19.00
N HIS A 386 21.99 -7.56 18.30
CA HIS A 386 21.19 -6.38 18.00
C HIS A 386 20.51 -5.82 19.23
N LEU A 387 20.04 -6.68 20.14
CA LEU A 387 19.51 -6.21 21.42
C LEU A 387 20.59 -5.47 22.21
N GLN A 388 21.81 -6.02 22.28
CA GLN A 388 22.94 -5.33 22.91
C GLN A 388 23.22 -3.98 22.24
N MET A 389 23.28 -3.96 20.90
CA MET A 389 23.47 -2.75 20.10
C MET A 389 22.38 -1.69 20.39
N ILE A 390 21.12 -2.11 20.54
CA ILE A 390 20.00 -1.22 20.89
C ILE A 390 20.16 -0.65 22.30
N PHE A 391 20.62 -1.44 23.28
CA PHE A 391 20.95 -0.92 24.61
C PHE A 391 22.08 0.11 24.57
N GLU A 392 23.15 -0.17 23.81
CA GLU A 392 24.26 0.78 23.63
C GLU A 392 23.80 2.09 22.96
N ILE A 393 22.92 2.01 21.95
CA ILE A 393 22.30 3.19 21.32
C ILE A 393 21.43 3.94 22.33
N ASN A 394 20.62 3.23 23.11
CA ASN A 394 19.75 3.81 24.13
C ASN A 394 20.57 4.57 25.19
N ASP A 395 21.62 3.95 25.72
CA ASP A 395 22.48 4.56 26.74
C ASP A 395 23.18 5.81 26.20
N TYR A 396 23.72 5.73 24.98
CA TYR A 396 24.33 6.88 24.32
C TYR A 396 23.33 8.04 24.11
N PHE A 397 22.11 7.72 23.68
CA PHE A 397 21.05 8.70 23.47
C PHE A 397 20.56 9.33 24.78
N LEU A 398 20.30 8.53 25.81
CA LEU A 398 19.82 9.03 27.10
C LEU A 398 20.88 9.88 27.82
N GLU A 399 22.16 9.56 27.65
CA GLU A 399 23.25 10.39 28.18
C GLU A 399 23.29 11.77 27.50
N TYR A 400 23.09 11.81 26.18
CA TYR A 400 22.91 13.08 25.45
C TYR A 400 21.70 13.87 25.99
N VAL A 401 20.56 13.22 26.21
CA VAL A 401 19.36 13.89 26.76
C VAL A 401 19.61 14.45 28.16
N ARG A 402 20.25 13.69 29.06
CA ARG A 402 20.61 14.12 30.42
C ARG A 402 21.57 15.32 30.41
N THR A 403 22.53 15.30 29.50
CA THR A 403 23.60 16.30 29.47
C THR A 403 23.13 17.61 28.83
N TYR A 404 22.35 17.54 27.75
CA TYR A 404 22.09 18.68 26.89
C TYR A 404 20.62 19.10 26.79
N VAL A 405 19.66 18.30 27.24
CA VAL A 405 18.22 18.57 27.06
C VAL A 405 17.51 18.82 28.37
N THR A 406 17.56 17.87 29.32
CA THR A 406 16.82 17.95 30.58
C THR A 406 17.34 16.98 31.63
N THR A 407 17.13 17.31 32.90
CA THR A 407 17.33 16.42 34.05
C THR A 407 16.03 15.79 34.57
N ASP A 408 14.89 16.09 33.94
CA ASP A 408 13.59 15.50 34.26
C ASP A 408 13.56 14.00 33.97
N ALA A 409 13.47 13.19 35.04
CA ALA A 409 13.44 11.74 34.98
C ALA A 409 12.26 11.18 34.19
N ASP A 410 11.08 11.82 34.26
CA ASP A 410 9.91 11.36 33.53
C ASP A 410 10.05 11.58 32.03
N PHE A 411 10.61 12.74 31.63
CA PHE A 411 10.93 13.00 30.23
C PHE A 411 11.93 11.97 29.68
N ILE A 412 13.03 11.71 30.41
CA ILE A 412 14.05 10.72 30.05
C ILE A 412 13.43 9.32 29.89
N ARG A 413 12.53 8.92 30.80
CA ARG A 413 11.79 7.65 30.73
C ARG A 413 10.92 7.57 29.48
N ARG A 414 10.19 8.64 29.14
CA ARG A 414 9.30 8.68 27.96
C ARG A 414 10.05 8.57 26.64
N VAL A 415 11.29 9.08 26.53
CA VAL A 415 12.08 9.01 25.28
C VAL A 415 13.00 7.79 25.16
N SER A 416 13.13 6.97 26.20
CA SER A 416 13.94 5.74 26.16
C SER A 416 13.56 4.81 24.99
N LEU A 417 14.50 4.09 24.42
CA LEU A 417 14.19 3.04 23.44
C LEU A 417 13.59 1.79 24.10
N ILE A 418 13.77 1.67 25.41
CA ILE A 418 13.25 0.59 26.24
C ILE A 418 12.08 1.11 27.05
N GLU A 419 10.96 0.42 26.95
CA GLU A 419 9.79 0.61 27.80
C GLU A 419 9.91 -0.35 29.00
N GLU A 420 9.89 0.22 30.20
CA GLU A 420 9.90 -0.52 31.46
C GLU A 420 8.47 -0.87 31.88
N GLY A 421 8.29 -1.99 32.57
CA GLY A 421 7.00 -2.50 33.04
C GLY A 421 7.13 -3.95 33.50
N ASP A 422 6.01 -4.68 33.61
CA ASP A 422 6.02 -6.11 33.96
C ASP A 422 6.85 -6.94 32.97
N HIS A 423 6.85 -6.53 31.70
CA HIS A 423 7.71 -7.05 30.65
C HIS A 423 8.35 -5.89 29.90
N ARG A 424 9.69 -5.91 29.78
CA ARG A 424 10.40 -4.87 29.05
C ARG A 424 10.20 -5.04 27.55
N LYS A 425 10.03 -3.91 26.86
CA LYS A 425 9.82 -3.89 25.41
C LYS A 425 10.77 -2.90 24.74
N VAL A 426 11.16 -3.22 23.53
CA VAL A 426 11.89 -2.30 22.64
C VAL A 426 10.89 -1.57 21.76
N ARG A 427 11.01 -0.24 21.71
CA ARG A 427 10.10 0.65 20.97
C ARG A 427 10.69 0.99 19.60
N MET A 428 10.14 0.38 18.55
CA MET A 428 10.73 0.48 17.21
C MET A 428 10.54 1.86 16.58
N GLY A 429 9.40 2.52 16.83
CA GLY A 429 9.18 3.92 16.43
C GLY A 429 10.22 4.88 17.04
N TRP A 430 10.58 4.66 18.31
CA TRP A 430 11.58 5.45 19.01
C TRP A 430 12.98 5.21 18.42
N LEU A 431 13.31 3.94 18.16
CA LEU A 431 14.56 3.55 17.51
C LEU A 431 14.69 4.22 16.13
N SER A 432 13.63 4.20 15.32
CA SER A 432 13.59 4.85 14.00
C SER A 432 13.82 6.35 14.09
N VAL A 433 13.19 7.05 15.05
CA VAL A 433 13.38 8.50 15.25
C VAL A 433 14.80 8.82 15.68
N VAL A 434 15.36 8.07 16.63
CA VAL A 434 16.71 8.31 17.17
C VAL A 434 17.80 8.03 16.13
N GLY A 435 17.64 6.96 15.36
CA GLY A 435 18.60 6.51 14.34
C GLY A 435 18.51 7.19 12.98
N SER A 436 17.55 8.09 12.76
CA SER A 436 17.36 8.78 11.47
C SER A 436 17.74 10.26 11.51
N ASN A 437 18.20 10.78 10.37
CA ASN A 437 18.46 12.22 10.20
C ASN A 437 17.19 13.04 9.92
N LYS A 438 16.14 12.40 9.41
CA LYS A 438 14.86 13.00 9.05
C LYS A 438 13.73 12.05 9.37
N VAL A 439 12.66 12.62 9.93
CA VAL A 439 11.42 11.93 10.26
C VAL A 439 10.28 12.68 9.61
N ASN A 440 9.39 12.01 8.90
CA ASN A 440 8.26 12.68 8.28
C ASN A 440 6.93 11.96 8.48
N GLY A 441 5.87 12.77 8.52
CA GLY A 441 4.50 12.32 8.33
C GLY A 441 4.11 12.35 6.86
N VAL A 442 2.86 11.97 6.60
CA VAL A 442 2.35 11.63 5.25
C VAL A 442 1.16 12.49 4.78
N ALA A 443 0.74 13.44 5.61
CA ALA A 443 -0.22 14.51 5.35
C ALA A 443 0.08 15.65 6.34
N ALA A 444 -0.28 16.89 6.03
CA ALA A 444 0.08 18.05 6.85
C ALA A 444 -0.40 17.89 8.31
N ILE A 445 -1.70 17.64 8.51
CA ILE A 445 -2.30 17.42 9.83
C ILE A 445 -1.66 16.25 10.60
N HIS A 446 -1.32 15.18 9.89
CA HIS A 446 -0.64 14.03 10.50
C HIS A 446 0.78 14.37 10.95
N SER A 447 1.53 15.14 10.16
CA SER A 447 2.85 15.64 10.56
C SER A 447 2.77 16.57 11.78
N ASP A 448 1.75 17.41 11.86
CA ASP A 448 1.54 18.30 13.01
C ASP A 448 1.17 17.50 14.26
N LEU A 449 0.27 16.52 14.13
CA LEU A 449 -0.08 15.60 15.22
C LEU A 449 1.13 14.78 15.68
N MET A 450 1.99 14.36 14.76
CA MET A 450 3.23 13.65 15.10
C MET A 450 4.14 14.48 16.00
N VAL A 451 4.26 15.79 15.73
CA VAL A 451 5.11 16.74 16.48
C VAL A 451 4.44 17.22 17.78
N THR A 452 3.12 17.23 17.86
CA THR A 452 2.38 17.74 19.03
C THR A 452 1.90 16.65 19.98
N SER A 453 1.86 15.39 19.55
CA SER A 453 1.41 14.24 20.35
C SER A 453 2.46 13.12 20.40
N THR A 454 2.43 12.18 19.45
CA THR A 454 3.12 10.88 19.50
C THR A 454 4.63 11.01 19.69
N PHE A 455 5.28 11.94 19.00
CA PHE A 455 6.72 12.19 19.10
C PHE A 455 7.05 13.58 19.63
N ALA A 456 6.15 14.19 20.43
CA ALA A 456 6.34 15.55 20.94
C ALA A 456 7.64 15.73 21.73
N ASP A 457 7.98 14.77 22.60
CA ASP A 457 9.23 14.82 23.35
C ASP A 457 10.46 14.73 22.42
N PHE A 458 10.39 13.98 21.32
CA PHE A 458 11.47 13.93 20.33
C PHE A 458 11.56 15.19 19.47
N ALA A 459 10.43 15.80 19.13
CA ALA A 459 10.42 17.08 18.42
C ALA A 459 11.03 18.19 19.27
N ARG A 460 10.91 18.12 20.61
CA ARG A 460 11.65 19.00 21.52
C ARG A 460 13.16 18.75 21.50
N ILE A 461 13.60 17.50 21.33
CA ILE A 461 15.02 17.14 21.27
C ILE A 461 15.64 17.49 19.90
N TYR A 462 14.92 17.22 18.81
CA TYR A 462 15.40 17.33 17.43
C TYR A 462 14.40 18.06 16.52
N PRO A 463 14.09 19.34 16.78
CA PRO A 463 13.03 20.07 16.07
C PRO A 463 13.26 20.13 14.56
N GLU A 464 14.52 20.21 14.12
CA GLU A 464 14.90 20.32 12.71
C GLU A 464 14.76 19.03 11.90
N ARG A 465 14.47 17.89 12.56
CA ARG A 465 14.37 16.59 11.89
C ARG A 465 12.98 16.25 11.40
N PHE A 466 11.96 16.78 12.06
CA PHE A 466 10.56 16.51 11.72
C PHE A 466 10.17 17.32 10.50
N THR A 467 9.52 16.67 9.55
CA THR A 467 9.04 17.30 8.33
C THR A 467 7.76 16.65 7.84
N ASN A 468 7.27 17.13 6.70
CA ASN A 468 6.10 16.61 6.03
C ASN A 468 6.46 16.31 4.58
N VAL A 469 5.98 15.18 4.10
CA VAL A 469 5.83 14.96 2.66
C VAL A 469 4.49 14.29 2.43
N THR A 470 3.49 15.06 2.01
CA THR A 470 2.16 14.52 1.70
C THR A 470 2.25 13.44 0.63
N ASN A 471 1.57 12.33 0.87
CA ASN A 471 1.46 11.20 -0.07
C ASN A 471 0.94 11.64 -1.45
N GLY A 472 1.13 10.73 -2.41
CA GLY A 472 0.62 10.90 -3.76
C GLY A 472 0.40 9.57 -4.45
N ILE A 473 -0.25 9.62 -5.61
CA ILE A 473 -0.57 8.46 -6.44
C ILE A 473 0.00 8.64 -7.85
N THR A 474 0.35 7.53 -8.50
CA THR A 474 0.86 7.59 -9.89
C THR A 474 -0.29 7.83 -10.89
N PRO A 475 -0.25 8.90 -11.71
CA PRO A 475 -1.27 9.13 -12.73
C PRO A 475 -1.24 8.09 -13.86
N ARG A 476 -0.11 7.40 -14.07
CA ARG A 476 0.03 6.36 -15.10
C ARG A 476 -0.96 5.22 -14.88
N ARG A 477 -0.99 4.68 -13.66
CA ARG A 477 -1.92 3.58 -13.33
C ARG A 477 -3.33 4.09 -13.09
N TRP A 478 -3.49 5.09 -12.23
CA TRP A 478 -4.80 5.48 -11.71
C TRP A 478 -5.65 6.33 -12.66
N ILE A 479 -5.09 6.77 -13.78
CA ILE A 479 -5.83 7.34 -14.91
C ILE A 479 -5.45 6.62 -16.20
N GLY A 480 -4.15 6.55 -16.53
CA GLY A 480 -3.70 6.01 -17.82
C GLY A 480 -4.10 4.55 -18.08
N VAL A 481 -4.06 3.69 -17.06
CA VAL A 481 -4.51 2.29 -17.14
C VAL A 481 -5.97 2.15 -16.71
N ALA A 482 -6.33 2.67 -15.55
CA ALA A 482 -7.66 2.46 -14.96
C ALA A 482 -8.80 3.11 -15.76
N ASN A 483 -8.56 4.27 -16.36
CA ASN A 483 -9.59 5.09 -17.00
C ASN A 483 -9.14 5.58 -18.39
N PRO A 484 -9.00 4.66 -19.37
CA PRO A 484 -8.44 4.96 -20.68
C PRO A 484 -9.28 5.99 -21.47
N GLU A 485 -10.61 6.03 -21.26
CA GLU A 485 -11.46 7.06 -21.90
C GLU A 485 -11.17 8.47 -21.33
N LEU A 486 -11.01 8.61 -20.01
CA LEU A 486 -10.60 9.89 -19.39
C LEU A 486 -9.16 10.25 -19.78
N SER A 487 -8.27 9.26 -19.84
CA SER A 487 -6.91 9.41 -20.31
C SER A 487 -6.86 9.94 -21.75
N ALA A 488 -7.70 9.43 -22.65
CA ALA A 488 -7.80 9.91 -24.02
C ALA A 488 -8.42 11.32 -24.10
N LEU A 489 -9.35 11.65 -23.20
CA LEU A 489 -9.89 13.00 -23.08
C LEU A 489 -8.81 13.99 -22.67
N PHE A 490 -7.95 13.64 -21.70
CA PHE A 490 -6.80 14.47 -21.34
C PHE A 490 -5.86 14.63 -22.54
N ASP A 491 -5.56 13.55 -23.25
CA ASP A 491 -4.70 13.62 -24.44
C ASP A 491 -5.24 14.56 -25.52
N LYS A 492 -6.56 14.59 -25.71
CA LYS A 492 -7.24 15.49 -26.65
C LYS A 492 -7.09 16.97 -26.26
N TYR A 493 -7.23 17.30 -24.98
CA TYR A 493 -7.30 18.70 -24.52
C TYR A 493 -5.93 19.27 -24.13
N ILE A 494 -5.04 18.46 -23.55
CA ILE A 494 -3.78 18.91 -22.94
C ILE A 494 -2.55 18.10 -23.39
N GLY A 495 -2.69 17.21 -24.37
CA GLY A 495 -1.60 16.37 -24.87
C GLY A 495 -1.23 15.24 -23.89
N LYS A 496 -0.10 14.56 -24.11
CA LYS A 496 0.28 13.35 -23.34
C LYS A 496 1.17 13.63 -22.12
N GLU A 497 1.72 14.84 -22.01
CA GLU A 497 2.71 15.21 -20.99
C GLU A 497 2.18 15.12 -19.55
N TRP A 498 0.85 15.18 -19.35
CA TRP A 498 0.24 15.11 -18.02
C TRP A 498 0.60 13.82 -17.24
N ARG A 499 0.98 12.74 -17.94
CA ARG A 499 1.43 11.50 -17.29
C ARG A 499 2.80 11.63 -16.62
N ARG A 500 3.64 12.58 -17.06
CA ARG A 500 4.93 12.96 -16.44
C ARG A 500 4.81 14.18 -15.54
N ASP A 501 3.85 15.05 -15.81
CA ASP A 501 3.61 16.28 -15.06
C ASP A 501 2.11 16.52 -14.86
N LEU A 502 1.58 16.05 -13.73
CA LEU A 502 0.14 16.20 -13.44
C LEU A 502 -0.29 17.67 -13.26
N SER A 503 0.64 18.62 -13.13
CA SER A 503 0.30 20.05 -13.06
C SER A 503 -0.35 20.58 -14.34
N GLN A 504 -0.16 19.89 -15.47
CA GLN A 504 -0.80 20.17 -16.76
C GLN A 504 -2.35 20.13 -16.69
N LEU A 505 -2.94 19.50 -15.68
CA LEU A 505 -4.39 19.56 -15.43
C LEU A 505 -4.89 21.00 -15.19
N THR A 506 -4.00 21.93 -14.85
CA THR A 506 -4.33 23.37 -14.78
C THR A 506 -4.83 23.91 -16.12
N LEU A 507 -4.35 23.39 -17.25
CA LEU A 507 -4.83 23.80 -18.59
C LEU A 507 -6.28 23.36 -18.83
N LEU A 508 -6.73 22.27 -18.21
CA LEU A 508 -8.14 21.86 -18.23
C LEU A 508 -9.01 22.79 -17.38
N LYS A 509 -8.47 23.46 -16.34
CA LYS A 509 -9.22 24.42 -15.52
C LYS A 509 -9.82 25.53 -16.36
N GLU A 510 -9.11 26.00 -17.39
CA GLU A 510 -9.58 27.04 -18.30
C GLU A 510 -10.74 26.58 -19.21
N LYS A 511 -10.98 25.27 -19.28
CA LYS A 511 -11.99 24.64 -20.12
C LYS A 511 -13.14 24.01 -19.33
N VAL A 512 -13.20 24.17 -18.01
CA VAL A 512 -14.26 23.54 -17.18
C VAL A 512 -15.68 23.95 -17.56
N GLN A 513 -15.85 25.12 -18.19
CA GLN A 513 -17.15 25.59 -18.69
C GLN A 513 -17.48 25.12 -20.11
N ASP A 514 -16.58 24.39 -20.79
CA ASP A 514 -16.82 23.82 -22.11
C ASP A 514 -17.95 22.75 -22.05
N PRO A 515 -19.06 22.95 -22.76
CA PRO A 515 -20.15 21.97 -22.80
C PRO A 515 -19.73 20.59 -23.34
N GLU A 516 -18.77 20.54 -24.27
CA GLU A 516 -18.28 19.28 -24.82
C GLU A 516 -17.49 18.49 -23.78
N LEU A 517 -16.68 19.18 -22.97
CA LEU A 517 -15.92 18.58 -21.88
C LEU A 517 -16.87 18.00 -20.81
N LYS A 518 -17.85 18.79 -20.35
CA LYS A 518 -18.87 18.37 -19.37
C LYS A 518 -19.60 17.11 -19.85
N LYS A 519 -20.08 17.12 -21.10
CA LYS A 519 -20.77 15.98 -21.71
C LYS A 519 -19.89 14.74 -21.81
N SER A 520 -18.61 14.92 -22.19
CA SER A 520 -17.65 13.83 -22.31
C SER A 520 -17.36 13.18 -20.96
N VAL A 521 -17.10 13.98 -19.92
CA VAL A 521 -16.85 13.46 -18.56
C VAL A 521 -18.05 12.69 -18.00
N ALA A 522 -19.26 13.22 -18.15
CA ALA A 522 -20.48 12.51 -17.73
C ALA A 522 -20.65 11.18 -18.47
N LYS A 523 -20.40 11.15 -19.78
CA LYS A 523 -20.47 9.93 -20.59
C LYS A 523 -19.43 8.89 -20.17
N ILE A 524 -18.20 9.32 -19.90
CA ILE A 524 -17.12 8.45 -19.43
C ILE A 524 -17.47 7.84 -18.08
N LYS A 525 -17.95 8.64 -17.12
CA LYS A 525 -18.42 8.16 -15.81
C LYS A 525 -19.49 7.09 -15.97
N TYR A 526 -20.49 7.34 -16.82
CA TYR A 526 -21.54 6.36 -17.11
C TYR A 526 -20.99 5.05 -17.70
N ASN A 527 -20.09 5.14 -18.69
CA ASN A 527 -19.47 3.95 -19.29
C ASN A 527 -18.68 3.15 -18.24
N ASN A 528 -17.96 3.81 -17.34
CA ASN A 528 -17.27 3.17 -16.22
C ASN A 528 -18.25 2.44 -15.29
N LYS A 529 -19.38 3.06 -14.96
CA LYS A 529 -20.45 2.45 -14.17
C LYS A 529 -21.07 1.23 -14.84
N VAL A 530 -21.26 1.26 -16.16
CA VAL A 530 -21.70 0.08 -16.94
C VAL A 530 -20.68 -1.06 -16.84
N ARG A 531 -19.39 -0.77 -16.96
CA ARG A 531 -18.33 -1.80 -16.82
C ARG A 531 -18.36 -2.45 -15.44
N LEU A 532 -18.46 -1.66 -14.37
CA LEU A 532 -18.55 -2.20 -13.01
C LEU A 532 -19.88 -2.95 -12.77
N ALA A 533 -21.01 -2.45 -13.28
CA ALA A 533 -22.29 -3.14 -13.17
C ALA A 533 -22.27 -4.51 -13.84
N ASN A 534 -21.63 -4.63 -15.01
CA ASN A 534 -21.45 -5.90 -15.71
C ASN A 534 -20.58 -6.86 -14.89
N TYR A 535 -19.49 -6.37 -14.29
CA TYR A 535 -18.67 -7.18 -13.39
C TYR A 535 -19.46 -7.69 -12.19
N ILE A 536 -20.21 -6.82 -11.50
CA ILE A 536 -21.06 -7.19 -10.36
C ILE A 536 -22.10 -8.23 -10.78
N LYS A 537 -22.71 -8.08 -11.95
CA LYS A 537 -23.67 -9.06 -12.48
C LYS A 537 -23.03 -10.41 -12.78
N ASN A 538 -21.86 -10.42 -13.41
CA ASN A 538 -21.18 -11.64 -13.82
C ASN A 538 -20.60 -12.42 -12.63
N GLU A 539 -19.99 -11.73 -11.67
CA GLU A 539 -19.30 -12.36 -10.55
C GLU A 539 -20.21 -12.62 -9.34
N LEU A 540 -21.21 -11.76 -9.10
CA LEU A 540 -22.07 -11.84 -7.91
C LEU A 540 -23.53 -12.16 -8.24
N GLY A 541 -23.93 -12.16 -9.51
CA GLY A 541 -25.32 -12.38 -9.91
C GLY A 541 -26.28 -11.24 -9.52
N ILE A 542 -25.75 -10.10 -9.07
CA ILE A 542 -26.55 -8.96 -8.61
C ILE A 542 -26.69 -7.95 -9.76
N GLU A 543 -27.92 -7.62 -10.13
CA GLU A 543 -28.19 -6.57 -11.11
C GLU A 543 -28.26 -5.19 -10.42
N VAL A 544 -27.42 -4.26 -10.87
CA VAL A 544 -27.35 -2.88 -10.39
C VAL A 544 -27.51 -1.90 -11.56
N SER A 545 -28.20 -0.78 -11.34
CA SER A 545 -28.47 0.21 -12.38
C SER A 545 -27.31 1.20 -12.52
N PRO A 546 -26.67 1.34 -13.70
CA PRO A 546 -25.64 2.36 -13.94
C PRO A 546 -26.17 3.81 -13.88
N ASN A 547 -27.49 4.01 -13.85
CA ASN A 547 -28.10 5.34 -13.67
C ASN A 547 -28.21 5.75 -12.19
N ALA A 548 -28.07 4.81 -11.25
CA ALA A 548 -28.08 5.09 -9.82
C ALA A 548 -26.76 5.72 -9.37
N LEU A 549 -26.77 6.51 -8.31
CA LEU A 549 -25.56 7.03 -7.67
C LEU A 549 -24.72 5.86 -7.12
N PHE A 550 -23.48 5.72 -7.59
CA PHE A 550 -22.55 4.71 -7.10
C PHE A 550 -21.78 5.26 -5.90
N ASP A 551 -22.12 4.74 -4.73
CA ASP A 551 -21.57 5.13 -3.44
C ASP A 551 -20.57 4.08 -2.97
N VAL A 552 -19.29 4.47 -2.85
CA VAL A 552 -18.20 3.52 -2.81
C VAL A 552 -17.32 3.70 -1.57
N GLN A 553 -17.21 2.64 -0.77
CA GLN A 553 -16.27 2.53 0.34
C GLN A 553 -15.38 1.30 0.18
N VAL A 554 -14.24 1.47 -0.50
CA VAL A 554 -13.26 0.39 -0.73
C VAL A 554 -11.92 0.68 -0.06
N LYS A 555 -11.60 -0.10 0.96
CA LYS A 555 -10.39 -0.01 1.79
C LYS A 555 -10.34 -1.20 2.74
N ARG A 556 -9.21 -1.43 3.42
CA ARG A 556 -9.12 -2.43 4.51
C ARG A 556 -10.29 -2.26 5.49
N ILE A 557 -10.85 -3.36 5.98
CA ILE A 557 -11.92 -3.31 6.99
C ILE A 557 -11.27 -3.13 8.35
N HIS A 558 -11.57 -2.02 9.01
CA HIS A 558 -11.02 -1.65 10.31
C HIS A 558 -12.00 -0.72 11.02
N GLU A 559 -12.15 -0.85 12.33
CA GLU A 559 -13.07 -0.03 13.12
C GLU A 559 -12.86 1.49 12.93
N TYR A 560 -11.62 1.99 12.89
CA TYR A 560 -11.34 3.42 12.66
C TYR A 560 -11.75 3.93 11.26
N LYS A 561 -11.89 3.04 10.28
CA LYS A 561 -12.36 3.38 8.91
C LYS A 561 -13.88 3.42 8.79
N ARG A 562 -14.57 3.02 9.87
CA ARG A 562 -16.00 3.18 10.11
C ARG A 562 -16.89 2.66 8.98
N GLN A 563 -16.58 1.50 8.40
CA GLN A 563 -17.56 0.78 7.56
C GLN A 563 -18.87 0.54 8.32
N ILE A 564 -18.81 0.38 9.64
CA ILE A 564 -20.00 0.28 10.49
C ILE A 564 -20.89 1.52 10.43
N LEU A 565 -20.32 2.74 10.42
CA LEU A 565 -21.08 3.99 10.28
C LEU A 565 -21.83 4.04 8.94
N ASN A 566 -21.17 3.61 7.86
CA ASN A 566 -21.81 3.50 6.55
C ASN A 566 -23.00 2.52 6.58
N VAL A 567 -22.81 1.33 7.16
CA VAL A 567 -23.89 0.32 7.28
C VAL A 567 -25.07 0.84 8.09
N LEU A 568 -24.82 1.55 9.21
CA LEU A 568 -25.89 2.16 9.99
C LEU A 568 -26.71 3.16 9.15
N HIS A 569 -26.05 4.02 8.37
CA HIS A 569 -26.72 4.92 7.44
C HIS A 569 -27.49 4.18 6.34
N ILE A 570 -26.93 3.12 5.77
CA ILE A 570 -27.61 2.32 4.73
C ILE A 570 -28.93 1.74 5.28
N ILE A 571 -28.93 1.25 6.51
CA ILE A 571 -30.14 0.74 7.17
C ILE A 571 -31.13 1.89 7.46
N ALA A 572 -30.64 3.04 7.93
CA ALA A 572 -31.47 4.23 8.15
C ALA A 572 -32.19 4.66 6.85
N ARG A 573 -31.43 4.77 5.75
CA ARG A 573 -31.97 5.07 4.41
C ARG A 573 -32.98 4.02 3.97
N TYR A 574 -32.68 2.74 4.15
CA TYR A 574 -33.60 1.65 3.82
C TYR A 574 -34.92 1.80 4.58
N ASN A 575 -34.88 2.06 5.90
CA ASN A 575 -36.08 2.26 6.70
C ASN A 575 -36.91 3.46 6.20
N ALA A 576 -36.27 4.60 5.97
CA ALA A 576 -36.95 5.79 5.46
C ALA A 576 -37.60 5.56 4.07
N MET A 577 -36.94 4.78 3.19
CA MET A 577 -37.49 4.42 1.88
C MET A 577 -38.70 3.47 1.99
N ILE A 578 -38.71 2.56 2.96
CA ILE A 578 -39.83 1.65 3.20
C ILE A 578 -41.02 2.37 3.82
N GLU A 579 -40.78 3.33 4.71
CA GLU A 579 -41.83 4.17 5.31
C GLU A 579 -42.44 5.13 4.28
N ASN A 580 -41.62 5.62 3.34
CA ASN A 580 -42.05 6.59 2.32
C ASN A 580 -41.73 6.09 0.90
N PRO A 581 -42.37 4.99 0.43
CA PRO A 581 -42.03 4.38 -0.85
C PRO A 581 -42.36 5.26 -2.07
N GLU A 582 -43.33 6.17 -1.93
CA GLU A 582 -43.78 7.07 -3.00
C GLU A 582 -42.92 8.33 -3.15
N LYS A 583 -42.00 8.60 -2.21
CA LYS A 583 -41.06 9.72 -2.34
C LYS A 583 -40.11 9.46 -3.51
N ASP A 584 -39.74 10.53 -4.21
CA ASP A 584 -38.77 10.49 -5.31
C ASP A 584 -37.34 10.40 -4.78
N TRP A 585 -36.97 9.19 -4.35
CA TRP A 585 -35.63 8.88 -3.86
C TRP A 585 -34.62 8.80 -5.00
N VAL A 586 -33.47 9.46 -4.84
CA VAL A 586 -32.30 9.23 -5.70
C VAL A 586 -31.90 7.75 -5.60
N PRO A 587 -31.92 7.00 -6.72
CA PRO A 587 -31.50 5.61 -6.71
C PRO A 587 -30.02 5.49 -6.35
N ARG A 588 -29.66 4.53 -5.49
CA ARG A 588 -28.31 4.42 -4.93
C ARG A 588 -27.83 2.96 -4.90
N VAL A 589 -26.56 2.77 -5.25
CA VAL A 589 -25.87 1.49 -5.17
C VAL A 589 -24.68 1.68 -4.25
N PHE A 590 -24.76 1.11 -3.05
CA PHE A 590 -23.65 1.08 -2.11
C PHE A 590 -22.72 -0.08 -2.44
N ILE A 591 -21.44 0.20 -2.62
CA ILE A 591 -20.42 -0.75 -3.02
C ILE A 591 -19.31 -0.71 -1.98
N LEU A 592 -19.23 -1.78 -1.18
CA LEU A 592 -18.20 -1.97 -0.19
C LEU A 592 -17.25 -3.08 -0.64
N ALA A 593 -15.96 -2.91 -0.37
CA ALA A 593 -14.96 -3.94 -0.63
C ALA A 593 -13.77 -3.75 0.30
N GLY A 594 -13.22 -4.85 0.81
CA GLY A 594 -12.09 -4.80 1.71
C GLY A 594 -11.83 -6.12 2.40
N LYS A 595 -10.60 -6.29 2.88
CA LYS A 595 -10.18 -7.45 3.67
C LYS A 595 -10.08 -7.07 5.14
N ALA A 596 -10.54 -7.95 6.03
CA ALA A 596 -10.26 -7.89 7.46
C ALA A 596 -9.01 -8.72 7.77
N ALA A 597 -8.17 -8.31 8.71
CA ALA A 597 -7.07 -9.18 9.15
C ALA A 597 -7.62 -10.48 9.77
N SER A 598 -6.91 -11.59 9.64
CA SER A 598 -7.41 -12.94 9.97
C SER A 598 -7.83 -13.08 11.44
N ALA A 599 -7.10 -12.44 12.35
CA ALA A 599 -7.39 -12.42 13.79
C ALA A 599 -8.38 -11.31 14.23
N TYR A 600 -8.79 -10.42 13.32
CA TYR A 600 -9.58 -9.23 13.70
C TYR A 600 -11.08 -9.52 13.67
N TYR A 601 -11.59 -10.03 14.79
CA TYR A 601 -12.97 -10.47 14.94
C TYR A 601 -14.02 -9.37 14.63
N ALA A 602 -13.88 -8.17 15.21
CA ALA A 602 -14.84 -7.08 14.99
C ALA A 602 -14.92 -6.65 13.50
N ALA A 603 -13.78 -6.62 12.80
CA ALA A 603 -13.74 -6.33 11.37
C ALA A 603 -14.43 -7.43 10.54
N LYS A 604 -14.23 -8.71 10.88
CA LYS A 604 -14.93 -9.84 10.24
C LYS A 604 -16.44 -9.81 10.50
N GLN A 605 -16.86 -9.47 11.72
CA GLN A 605 -18.28 -9.29 12.06
C GLN A 605 -18.90 -8.13 11.27
N THR A 606 -18.16 -7.05 11.04
CA THR A 606 -18.61 -5.95 10.18
C THR A 606 -18.83 -6.40 8.74
N ILE A 607 -17.93 -7.22 8.17
CA ILE A 607 -18.13 -7.82 6.83
C ILE A 607 -19.41 -8.66 6.79
N ASN A 608 -19.62 -9.50 7.80
CA ASN A 608 -20.79 -10.35 7.89
C ASN A 608 -22.09 -9.53 7.93
N LEU A 609 -22.11 -8.48 8.77
CA LEU A 609 -23.25 -7.57 8.86
C LEU A 609 -23.55 -6.90 7.52
N ILE A 610 -22.53 -6.45 6.78
CA ILE A 610 -22.72 -5.87 5.44
C ILE A 610 -23.44 -6.86 4.52
N ASN A 611 -22.99 -8.12 4.50
CA ASN A 611 -23.58 -9.15 3.64
C ASN A 611 -25.02 -9.53 4.06
N ASP A 612 -25.28 -9.64 5.36
CA ASP A 612 -26.62 -9.93 5.89
C ASP A 612 -27.60 -8.79 5.57
N VAL A 613 -27.19 -7.53 5.75
CA VAL A 613 -27.98 -6.35 5.37
C VAL A 613 -28.19 -6.32 3.85
N ALA A 614 -27.17 -6.65 3.06
CA ALA A 614 -27.27 -6.71 1.60
C ALA A 614 -28.32 -7.74 1.15
N ASN A 615 -28.34 -8.91 1.79
CA ASN A 615 -29.31 -9.97 1.50
C ASN A 615 -30.75 -9.53 1.70
N VAL A 616 -31.03 -8.75 2.75
CA VAL A 616 -32.37 -8.20 3.01
C VAL A 616 -32.72 -7.11 2.00
N ILE A 617 -31.87 -6.09 1.85
CA ILE A 617 -32.12 -4.94 0.98
C ILE A 617 -32.29 -5.37 -0.48
N ASN A 618 -31.40 -6.21 -0.99
CA ASN A 618 -31.38 -6.55 -2.42
C ASN A 618 -32.59 -7.37 -2.87
N LYS A 619 -33.29 -8.05 -1.95
CA LYS A 619 -34.47 -8.88 -2.20
C LYS A 619 -35.80 -8.15 -1.91
N ASP A 620 -35.77 -6.95 -1.36
CA ASP A 620 -36.98 -6.22 -1.02
C ASP A 620 -37.63 -5.56 -2.24
N GLU A 621 -38.69 -6.19 -2.76
CA GLU A 621 -39.41 -5.75 -3.95
C GLU A 621 -40.01 -4.34 -3.82
N ARG A 622 -40.30 -3.87 -2.59
CA ARG A 622 -40.86 -2.54 -2.33
C ARG A 622 -39.90 -1.42 -2.77
N LEU A 623 -38.60 -1.69 -2.79
CA LEU A 623 -37.59 -0.75 -3.25
C LEU A 623 -37.59 -0.57 -4.77
N LYS A 624 -38.20 -1.51 -5.53
CA LYS A 624 -38.22 -1.53 -7.01
C LYS A 624 -36.81 -1.36 -7.62
N GLY A 625 -35.79 -1.93 -6.94
CA GLY A 625 -34.39 -1.84 -7.37
C GLY A 625 -33.70 -0.48 -7.16
N ARG A 626 -34.36 0.51 -6.52
CA ARG A 626 -33.78 1.85 -6.30
C ARG A 626 -32.65 1.88 -5.27
N LEU A 627 -32.57 0.89 -4.39
CA LEU A 627 -31.48 0.76 -3.41
C LEU A 627 -30.87 -0.64 -3.53
N LYS A 628 -29.55 -0.69 -3.68
CA LYS A 628 -28.76 -1.93 -3.69
C LYS A 628 -27.54 -1.77 -2.78
N LEU A 629 -27.15 -2.86 -2.14
CA LEU A 629 -25.92 -2.97 -1.35
C LEU A 629 -25.11 -4.16 -1.87
N VAL A 630 -23.86 -3.92 -2.23
CA VAL A 630 -22.98 -4.92 -2.82
C VAL A 630 -21.67 -4.96 -2.03
N PHE A 631 -21.28 -6.15 -1.59
CA PHE A 631 -19.93 -6.40 -1.10
C PHE A 631 -19.12 -7.13 -2.17
N ILE A 632 -18.07 -6.50 -2.70
CA ILE A 632 -17.19 -7.13 -3.70
C ILE A 632 -16.05 -7.86 -2.96
N PRO A 633 -15.94 -9.19 -3.08
CA PRO A 633 -14.90 -9.96 -2.42
C PRO A 633 -13.51 -9.73 -3.04
N ASN A 634 -12.48 -10.05 -2.26
CA ASN A 634 -11.08 -10.10 -2.66
C ASN A 634 -10.52 -8.81 -3.27
N TYR A 635 -10.89 -7.66 -2.69
CA TYR A 635 -10.39 -6.35 -3.13
C TYR A 635 -8.87 -6.36 -3.36
N SER A 636 -8.46 -5.95 -4.56
CA SER A 636 -7.09 -5.94 -5.07
C SER A 636 -6.82 -4.66 -5.88
N VAL A 637 -5.62 -4.51 -6.46
CA VAL A 637 -5.32 -3.37 -7.33
C VAL A 637 -6.16 -3.45 -8.61
N SER A 638 -6.27 -4.62 -9.23
CA SER A 638 -7.08 -4.78 -10.43
C SER A 638 -8.57 -4.49 -10.19
N LEU A 639 -9.12 -4.89 -9.04
CA LEU A 639 -10.49 -4.48 -8.70
C LEU A 639 -10.60 -2.99 -8.42
N ALA A 640 -9.60 -2.38 -7.80
CA ALA A 640 -9.57 -0.93 -7.61
C ALA A 640 -9.56 -0.16 -8.94
N GLU A 641 -8.83 -0.64 -9.95
CA GLU A 641 -8.79 -0.05 -11.30
C GLU A 641 -10.15 -0.09 -11.99
N LEU A 642 -11.03 -1.04 -11.64
CA LEU A 642 -12.41 -1.10 -12.13
C LEU A 642 -13.38 -0.25 -11.30
N ILE A 643 -13.27 -0.31 -9.97
CA ILE A 643 -14.22 0.33 -9.04
C ILE A 643 -14.04 1.84 -9.00
N ILE A 644 -12.80 2.32 -8.93
CA ILE A 644 -12.50 3.75 -8.71
C ILE A 644 -13.05 4.64 -9.84
N PRO A 645 -12.84 4.33 -11.14
CA PRO A 645 -13.37 5.15 -12.23
C PRO A 645 -14.90 5.23 -12.27
N ALA A 646 -15.59 4.24 -11.70
CA ALA A 646 -17.04 4.12 -11.70
C ALA A 646 -17.75 4.82 -10.53
N ALA A 647 -17.02 5.21 -9.47
CA ALA A 647 -17.65 5.83 -8.31
C ALA A 647 -18.16 7.24 -8.59
N ASP A 648 -19.34 7.55 -8.07
CA ASP A 648 -19.88 8.91 -7.98
C ASP A 648 -19.51 9.54 -6.63
N ILE A 649 -19.68 8.77 -5.54
CA ILE A 649 -19.27 9.13 -4.19
C ILE A 649 -18.11 8.25 -3.71
N SER A 650 -17.17 8.88 -3.02
CA SER A 650 -16.04 8.25 -2.35
C SER A 650 -16.14 8.46 -0.84
N GLU A 651 -16.38 7.38 -0.11
CA GLU A 651 -16.55 7.36 1.35
C GLU A 651 -15.19 7.38 2.07
N GLN A 652 -14.85 8.53 2.65
CA GLN A 652 -13.60 8.81 3.36
C GLN A 652 -13.88 9.21 4.82
N ILE A 653 -14.61 8.32 5.49
CA ILE A 653 -15.27 8.58 6.78
C ILE A 653 -14.50 8.06 8.00
N SER A 654 -13.16 8.10 8.02
CA SER A 654 -12.43 7.73 9.24
C SER A 654 -12.73 8.69 10.39
N LEU A 655 -12.51 8.27 11.64
CA LEU A 655 -12.58 9.21 12.76
C LEU A 655 -11.46 10.25 12.61
N ALA A 656 -11.76 11.54 12.78
CA ALA A 656 -10.75 12.59 12.68
C ALA A 656 -9.54 12.31 13.61
N GLY A 657 -8.34 12.39 13.06
CA GLY A 657 -7.07 12.12 13.75
C GLY A 657 -6.60 10.67 13.66
N THR A 658 -7.31 9.79 12.94
CA THR A 658 -6.96 8.35 12.87
C THR A 658 -6.40 7.92 11.51
N GLU A 659 -6.86 8.51 10.39
CA GLU A 659 -6.26 8.25 9.09
C GLU A 659 -5.06 9.18 8.86
N ALA A 660 -3.87 8.60 8.79
CA ALA A 660 -2.64 9.38 8.58
C ALA A 660 -2.64 10.22 7.29
N SER A 661 -3.30 9.73 6.24
CA SER A 661 -3.39 10.43 4.95
C SER A 661 -4.53 9.86 4.12
N GLY A 662 -4.46 8.57 3.80
CA GLY A 662 -5.33 7.95 2.80
C GLY A 662 -4.86 8.27 1.39
N THR A 663 -4.81 7.25 0.52
CA THR A 663 -4.47 7.44 -0.91
C THR A 663 -5.62 7.05 -1.83
N SER A 664 -6.65 6.36 -1.34
CA SER A 664 -7.85 6.04 -2.12
C SER A 664 -8.65 7.30 -2.44
N ASN A 665 -8.79 8.21 -1.48
CA ASN A 665 -9.41 9.53 -1.64
C ASN A 665 -8.82 10.28 -2.85
N MET A 666 -7.49 10.30 -2.99
CA MET A 666 -6.80 10.92 -4.11
C MET A 666 -7.18 10.29 -5.45
N LYS A 667 -7.29 8.95 -5.51
CA LYS A 667 -7.63 8.22 -6.75
C LYS A 667 -9.06 8.49 -7.17
N PHE A 668 -9.97 8.51 -6.20
CA PHE A 668 -11.38 8.77 -6.42
C PHE A 668 -11.62 10.20 -6.93
N ALA A 669 -11.08 11.20 -6.23
CA ALA A 669 -11.21 12.60 -6.63
C ALA A 669 -10.61 12.86 -8.02
N LEU A 670 -9.42 12.29 -8.32
CA LEU A 670 -8.80 12.41 -9.65
C LEU A 670 -9.61 11.73 -10.76
N ASN A 671 -10.41 10.70 -10.43
CA ASN A 671 -11.35 10.04 -11.34
C ASN A 671 -12.76 10.67 -11.32
N GLY A 672 -12.94 11.81 -10.67
CA GLY A 672 -14.19 12.55 -10.66
C GLY A 672 -15.29 11.97 -9.76
N ALA A 673 -14.93 11.25 -8.70
CA ALA A 673 -15.87 10.98 -7.62
C ALA A 673 -15.82 12.14 -6.61
N LEU A 674 -16.98 12.58 -6.12
CA LEU A 674 -17.03 13.56 -5.04
C LEU A 674 -16.77 12.86 -3.71
N THR A 675 -15.99 13.49 -2.85
CA THR A 675 -15.67 12.92 -1.54
C THR A 675 -16.74 13.29 -0.53
N ILE A 676 -17.21 12.30 0.24
CA ILE A 676 -17.86 12.51 1.53
C ILE A 676 -16.91 12.01 2.61
N GLY A 677 -16.59 12.85 3.59
CA GLY A 677 -15.56 12.51 4.55
C GLY A 677 -15.46 13.46 5.74
N THR A 678 -14.62 13.07 6.68
CA THR A 678 -14.24 13.89 7.84
C THR A 678 -13.03 14.76 7.51
N LEU A 679 -12.77 15.77 8.34
CA LEU A 679 -11.53 16.55 8.34
C LEU A 679 -10.37 15.73 8.92
N ASP A 680 -9.94 14.73 8.14
CA ASP A 680 -8.92 13.77 8.53
C ASP A 680 -7.92 13.49 7.39
N GLY A 681 -6.67 13.19 7.75
CA GLY A 681 -5.61 12.87 6.79
C GLY A 681 -5.54 13.84 5.61
N ALA A 682 -5.49 13.30 4.39
CA ALA A 682 -5.40 14.08 3.16
C ALA A 682 -6.76 14.64 2.69
N ASN A 683 -7.87 14.37 3.39
CA ASN A 683 -9.15 15.01 3.04
C ASN A 683 -9.09 16.53 3.28
N VAL A 684 -8.32 16.97 4.28
CA VAL A 684 -8.06 18.39 4.56
C VAL A 684 -7.38 19.03 3.35
N GLU A 685 -6.31 18.42 2.85
CA GLU A 685 -5.58 18.93 1.69
C GLU A 685 -6.42 18.84 0.41
N ILE A 686 -7.28 17.82 0.27
CA ILE A 686 -8.22 17.72 -0.86
C ILE A 686 -9.20 18.89 -0.79
N LEU A 687 -9.79 19.15 0.38
CA LEU A 687 -10.68 20.29 0.62
C LEU A 687 -10.00 21.62 0.23
N ASP A 688 -8.75 21.84 0.65
CA ASP A 688 -8.00 23.05 0.32
C ASP A 688 -7.79 23.24 -1.19
N ASN A 689 -7.66 22.14 -1.94
CA ASN A 689 -7.45 22.18 -3.39
C ASN A 689 -8.76 22.27 -4.19
N VAL A 690 -9.81 21.53 -3.79
CA VAL A 690 -11.06 21.46 -4.55
C VAL A 690 -12.08 22.50 -4.11
N GLY A 691 -12.00 23.02 -2.88
CA GLY A 691 -12.93 23.99 -2.30
C GLY A 691 -14.17 23.36 -1.66
N GLU A 692 -14.70 24.01 -0.62
CA GLU A 692 -15.85 23.54 0.19
C GLU A 692 -17.11 23.23 -0.62
N GLU A 693 -17.33 23.90 -1.76
CA GLU A 693 -18.48 23.65 -2.61
C GLU A 693 -18.41 22.30 -3.33
N HIS A 694 -17.22 21.70 -3.46
CA HIS A 694 -16.96 20.53 -4.30
C HIS A 694 -16.61 19.26 -3.51
N ILE A 695 -16.77 19.30 -2.18
CA ILE A 695 -16.56 18.17 -1.26
C ILE A 695 -17.60 18.21 -0.13
N PHE A 696 -17.97 17.06 0.41
CA PHE A 696 -18.96 16.92 1.47
C PHE A 696 -18.28 16.58 2.80
N ILE A 697 -17.99 17.61 3.61
CA ILE A 697 -17.31 17.45 4.90
C ILE A 697 -18.32 17.41 6.04
N PHE A 698 -18.20 16.42 6.93
CA PHE A 698 -19.05 16.25 8.12
C PHE A 698 -18.25 15.72 9.33
N GLY A 699 -18.93 15.60 10.46
CA GLY A 699 -18.39 14.98 11.67
C GLY A 699 -17.55 15.91 12.53
N ASN A 700 -17.13 15.40 13.68
CA ASN A 700 -16.31 16.13 14.64
C ASN A 700 -14.87 16.35 14.10
N THR A 701 -14.27 17.51 14.42
CA THR A 701 -12.83 17.75 14.20
C THR A 701 -11.96 16.95 15.17
N VAL A 702 -10.64 16.91 14.95
CA VAL A 702 -9.71 16.24 15.86
C VAL A 702 -9.82 16.79 17.29
N GLU A 703 -9.95 18.10 17.43
CA GLU A 703 -10.09 18.78 18.71
C GLU A 703 -11.40 18.42 19.42
N GLU A 704 -12.50 18.32 18.67
CA GLU A 704 -13.82 17.95 19.18
C GLU A 704 -13.86 16.47 19.60
N VAL A 705 -13.24 15.58 18.81
CA VAL A 705 -13.07 14.16 19.15
C VAL A 705 -12.34 14.00 20.49
N GLU A 706 -11.23 14.71 20.67
CA GLU A 706 -10.45 14.68 21.91
C GLU A 706 -11.15 15.42 23.07
N ALA A 707 -11.96 16.44 22.78
CA ALA A 707 -12.80 17.08 23.79
C ALA A 707 -13.87 16.13 24.33
N LEU A 708 -14.57 15.39 23.45
CA LEU A 708 -15.55 14.37 23.82
C LEU A 708 -14.91 13.26 24.66
N ARG A 709 -13.73 12.77 24.26
CA ARG A 709 -12.97 11.78 25.05
C ARG A 709 -12.67 12.30 26.45
N ARG A 710 -12.15 13.52 26.58
CA ARG A 710 -11.82 14.14 27.88
C ARG A 710 -13.04 14.40 28.76
N GLN A 711 -14.20 14.69 28.17
CA GLN A 711 -15.46 14.87 28.89
C GLN A 711 -16.10 13.53 29.32
N GLY A 712 -15.52 12.40 28.91
CA GLY A 712 -16.01 11.06 29.20
C GLY A 712 -17.17 10.68 28.28
N TYR A 713 -16.92 10.66 26.96
CA TYR A 713 -17.84 10.23 25.90
C TYR A 713 -18.71 9.03 26.30
N ARG A 714 -20.04 9.17 26.19
CA ARG A 714 -21.04 8.15 26.52
C ARG A 714 -21.87 7.80 25.27
N PRO A 715 -21.48 6.76 24.50
CA PRO A 715 -22.15 6.42 23.25
C PRO A 715 -23.65 6.12 23.45
N PHE A 716 -24.01 5.53 24.59
CA PHE A 716 -25.39 5.19 24.93
C PHE A 716 -26.32 6.42 24.98
N GLU A 717 -25.81 7.62 25.28
CA GLU A 717 -26.62 8.84 25.26
C GLU A 717 -27.00 9.23 23.82
N TYR A 718 -26.10 9.08 22.85
CA TYR A 718 -26.40 9.29 21.43
C TYR A 718 -27.42 8.28 20.92
N TYR A 719 -27.23 7.01 21.28
CA TYR A 719 -28.18 5.94 20.98
C TYR A 719 -29.58 6.21 21.55
N GLN A 720 -29.71 6.77 22.76
CA GLN A 720 -31.03 7.06 23.34
C GLN A 720 -31.71 8.29 22.74
N ASN A 721 -30.93 9.31 22.38
CA ASN A 721 -31.42 10.63 21.99
C ASN A 721 -31.69 10.76 20.48
N ASP A 722 -31.10 9.91 19.64
CA ASP A 722 -31.36 9.86 18.20
C ASP A 722 -32.27 8.66 17.87
N GLU A 723 -33.55 8.92 17.58
CA GLU A 723 -34.56 7.90 17.32
C GLU A 723 -34.25 7.03 16.08
N GLU A 724 -33.66 7.63 15.05
CA GLU A 724 -33.29 6.94 13.81
C GLU A 724 -32.13 5.97 14.07
N LEU A 725 -31.10 6.44 14.78
CA LEU A 725 -29.98 5.60 15.22
C LEU A 725 -30.47 4.44 16.11
N ARG A 726 -31.34 4.75 17.08
CA ARG A 726 -31.92 3.76 17.99
C ARG A 726 -32.64 2.66 17.22
N ASN A 727 -33.54 3.03 16.30
CA ASN A 727 -34.29 2.09 15.49
C ASN A 727 -33.36 1.19 14.65
N VAL A 728 -32.33 1.76 14.03
CA VAL A 728 -31.35 0.98 13.27
C VAL A 728 -30.64 -0.05 14.15
N VAL A 729 -30.11 0.38 15.29
CA VAL A 729 -29.37 -0.49 16.21
C VAL A 729 -30.29 -1.57 16.79
N ASP A 730 -31.51 -1.21 17.22
CA ASP A 730 -32.51 -2.14 17.74
C ASP A 730 -32.90 -3.21 16.71
N GLN A 731 -33.02 -2.84 15.43
CA GLN A 731 -33.30 -3.82 14.37
C GLN A 731 -32.18 -4.87 14.22
N ILE A 732 -30.92 -4.44 14.35
CA ILE A 732 -29.79 -5.38 14.29
C ILE A 732 -29.77 -6.26 15.55
N ILE A 733 -29.99 -5.69 16.75
CA ILE A 733 -30.08 -6.45 18.02
C ILE A 733 -31.22 -7.48 17.97
N ALA A 734 -32.37 -7.11 17.41
CA ALA A 734 -33.54 -7.98 17.29
C ALA A 734 -33.37 -9.10 16.24
N GLY A 735 -32.23 -9.17 15.55
CA GLY A 735 -31.97 -10.20 14.54
C GLY A 735 -32.71 -10.00 13.22
N ARG A 736 -33.17 -8.77 12.90
CA ARG A 736 -33.88 -8.49 11.63
C ARG A 736 -33.07 -8.93 10.41
N PHE A 737 -31.76 -8.76 10.45
CA PHE A 737 -30.82 -9.09 9.37
C PHE A 737 -30.19 -10.48 9.53
N SER A 738 -30.34 -11.12 10.70
CA SER A 738 -29.81 -12.46 11.00
C SER A 738 -30.88 -13.34 11.67
N PRO A 739 -32.00 -13.65 10.98
CA PRO A 739 -33.15 -14.31 11.62
C PRO A 739 -32.86 -15.72 12.15
N THR A 740 -31.81 -16.39 11.63
CA THR A 740 -31.37 -17.71 12.09
C THR A 740 -30.47 -17.65 13.32
N ASP A 741 -29.97 -16.47 13.67
CA ASP A 741 -29.11 -16.21 14.83
C ASP A 741 -29.27 -14.75 15.27
N SER A 742 -30.29 -14.50 16.11
CA SER A 742 -30.61 -13.15 16.57
C SER A 742 -29.53 -12.51 17.43
N ASN A 743 -28.63 -13.32 18.00
CA ASN A 743 -27.60 -12.85 18.94
C ASN A 743 -26.25 -12.58 18.25
N ARG A 744 -26.13 -12.90 16.95
CA ARG A 744 -24.92 -12.80 16.13
C ARG A 744 -24.13 -11.51 16.36
N TYR A 745 -24.82 -10.37 16.38
CA TYR A 745 -24.21 -9.04 16.41
C TYR A 745 -24.23 -8.37 17.79
N HIS A 746 -24.71 -9.05 18.84
CA HIS A 746 -24.86 -8.44 20.17
C HIS A 746 -23.53 -7.91 20.72
N GLN A 747 -22.44 -8.68 20.59
CA GLN A 747 -21.13 -8.24 21.08
C GLN A 747 -20.60 -7.01 20.33
N LEU A 748 -20.75 -6.97 19.00
CA LEU A 748 -20.34 -5.83 18.17
C LEU A 748 -21.12 -4.56 18.56
N LEU A 749 -22.44 -4.68 18.71
CA LEU A 749 -23.30 -3.54 19.06
C LEU A 749 -23.15 -3.11 20.51
N GLN A 750 -22.95 -4.04 21.44
CA GLN A 750 -22.65 -3.72 22.84
C GLN A 750 -21.35 -2.91 22.93
N SER A 751 -20.32 -3.29 22.17
CA SER A 751 -19.09 -2.51 22.08
C SER A 751 -19.36 -1.07 21.61
N LEU A 752 -20.24 -0.88 20.62
CA LEU A 752 -20.63 0.46 20.16
C LEU A 752 -21.49 1.22 21.16
N GLN A 753 -22.38 0.55 21.90
CA GLN A 753 -23.26 1.22 22.87
C GLN A 753 -22.49 1.71 24.11
N TYR A 754 -21.42 1.03 24.50
CA TYR A 754 -20.72 1.32 25.76
C TYR A 754 -19.28 1.82 25.61
N HIS A 755 -18.59 1.50 24.52
CA HIS A 755 -17.18 1.85 24.34
C HIS A 755 -16.91 2.74 23.14
N ASP A 756 -17.52 2.49 21.97
CA ASP A 756 -17.38 3.21 20.68
C ASP A 756 -16.18 4.14 20.58
N TYR A 757 -14.97 3.55 20.64
CA TYR A 757 -13.73 4.33 20.69
C TYR A 757 -13.56 5.24 19.46
N TYR A 758 -14.15 4.83 18.33
CA TYR A 758 -14.11 5.53 17.05
C TYR A 758 -15.34 6.43 16.80
N GLN A 759 -16.15 6.66 17.83
CA GLN A 759 -17.24 7.65 17.87
C GLN A 759 -18.19 7.58 16.66
N ALA A 760 -18.50 6.37 16.19
CA ALA A 760 -19.46 6.15 15.11
C ALA A 760 -20.84 6.71 15.46
N PHE A 761 -21.30 6.57 16.72
CA PHE A 761 -22.59 7.12 17.15
C PHE A 761 -22.57 8.64 17.27
N ALA A 762 -21.42 9.24 17.60
CA ALA A 762 -21.31 10.70 17.70
C ALA A 762 -21.48 11.38 16.33
N ASP A 763 -20.92 10.77 15.28
CA ASP A 763 -20.96 11.32 13.91
C ASP A 763 -22.16 10.84 13.09
N PHE A 764 -23.03 9.97 13.63
CA PHE A 764 -24.14 9.38 12.88
C PHE A 764 -25.09 10.44 12.29
N ARG A 765 -25.56 11.38 13.12
CA ARG A 765 -26.53 12.40 12.68
C ARG A 765 -25.94 13.32 11.60
N SER A 766 -24.74 13.84 11.83
CA SER A 766 -24.08 14.73 10.86
C SER A 766 -23.76 14.01 9.54
N TYR A 767 -23.47 12.71 9.59
CA TYR A 767 -23.29 11.87 8.40
C TYR A 767 -24.59 11.71 7.61
N VAL A 768 -25.70 11.34 8.27
CA VAL A 768 -27.02 11.21 7.64
C VAL A 768 -27.45 12.52 6.98
N ASP A 769 -27.30 13.64 7.68
CA ASP A 769 -27.67 14.96 7.17
C ASP A 769 -26.82 15.35 5.94
N MET A 770 -25.52 15.01 5.96
CA MET A 770 -24.64 15.23 4.81
C MET A 770 -25.02 14.36 3.61
N GLN A 771 -25.44 13.11 3.84
CA GLN A 771 -25.90 12.23 2.79
C GLN A 771 -27.18 12.73 2.10
N GLN A 772 -28.03 13.47 2.82
CA GLN A 772 -29.17 14.16 2.21
C GLN A 772 -28.73 15.31 1.29
N ARG A 773 -27.66 16.04 1.65
CA ARG A 773 -27.08 17.08 0.79
C ARG A 773 -26.47 16.49 -0.47
N VAL A 774 -25.87 15.29 -0.38
CA VAL A 774 -25.40 14.54 -1.54
C VAL A 774 -26.56 14.26 -2.51
N ASP A 775 -27.67 13.71 -2.01
CA ASP A 775 -28.86 13.42 -2.83
C ASP A 775 -29.38 14.70 -3.52
N ALA A 776 -29.52 15.79 -2.78
CA ALA A 776 -29.99 17.07 -3.32
C ALA A 776 -29.08 17.60 -4.43
N LYS A 777 -27.75 17.50 -4.26
CA LYS A 777 -26.79 17.93 -5.29
C LYS A 777 -26.78 17.00 -6.49
N TYR A 778 -26.97 15.70 -6.30
CA TYR A 778 -27.03 14.75 -7.41
C TYR A 778 -28.27 14.96 -8.30
N GLN A 779 -29.38 15.47 -7.75
CA GLN A 779 -30.55 15.84 -8.56
C GLN A 779 -30.24 16.99 -9.54
N ASP A 780 -29.34 17.91 -9.18
CA ASP A 780 -28.79 18.92 -10.09
C ASP A 780 -27.55 18.36 -10.82
N GLN A 781 -27.79 17.68 -11.93
CA GLN A 781 -26.72 17.08 -12.74
C GLN A 781 -25.69 18.10 -13.25
N ASN A 782 -26.07 19.36 -13.49
CA ASN A 782 -25.11 20.37 -13.92
C ASN A 782 -24.16 20.73 -12.77
N ALA A 783 -24.69 21.01 -11.58
CA ALA A 783 -23.88 21.29 -10.39
C ALA A 783 -23.00 20.10 -9.98
N TRP A 784 -23.51 18.88 -10.18
CA TRP A 784 -22.75 17.65 -9.94
C TRP A 784 -21.56 17.49 -10.90
N ILE A 785 -21.80 17.64 -12.21
CA ILE A 785 -20.75 17.55 -13.24
C ILE A 785 -19.72 18.67 -13.06
N ASP A 786 -20.15 19.87 -12.69
CA ASP A 786 -19.24 20.98 -12.42
C ASP A 786 -18.32 20.65 -11.24
N SER A 787 -18.87 20.10 -10.16
CA SER A 787 -18.07 19.68 -9.01
C SER A 787 -17.15 18.51 -9.35
N THR A 788 -17.60 17.61 -10.21
CA THR A 788 -16.80 16.48 -10.72
C THR A 788 -15.57 16.98 -11.47
N LEU A 789 -15.76 17.94 -12.37
CA LEU A 789 -14.67 18.57 -13.11
C LEU A 789 -13.72 19.32 -12.18
N GLN A 790 -14.25 20.08 -11.23
CA GLN A 790 -13.43 20.81 -10.25
C GLN A 790 -12.58 19.87 -9.41
N ASN A 791 -13.08 18.70 -9.03
CA ASN A 791 -12.24 17.68 -8.40
C ASN A 791 -11.13 17.24 -9.36
N ILE A 792 -11.46 16.79 -10.58
CA ILE A 792 -10.46 16.28 -11.53
C ILE A 792 -9.30 17.28 -11.74
N VAL A 793 -9.61 18.54 -12.01
CA VAL A 793 -8.60 19.54 -12.42
C VAL A 793 -7.78 20.10 -11.25
N ASN A 794 -8.26 19.98 -10.01
CA ASN A 794 -7.56 20.47 -8.82
C ASN A 794 -6.73 19.40 -8.10
N MET A 795 -6.64 18.18 -8.62
CA MET A 795 -5.94 17.06 -7.97
C MET A 795 -4.46 16.91 -8.34
N SER A 796 -3.87 17.89 -9.05
CA SER A 796 -2.47 17.82 -9.50
C SER A 796 -1.45 17.71 -8.37
N TYR A 797 -1.72 18.33 -7.21
CA TYR A 797 -0.88 18.28 -6.02
C TYR A 797 -0.62 16.85 -5.52
N PHE A 798 -1.55 15.92 -5.78
CA PHE A 798 -1.51 14.55 -5.27
C PHE A 798 -0.81 13.55 -6.20
N SER A 799 -0.04 14.03 -7.18
CA SER A 799 0.87 13.15 -7.93
C SER A 799 1.99 12.63 -7.04
N SER A 800 2.26 11.32 -7.10
CA SER A 800 3.43 10.73 -6.44
C SER A 800 4.76 11.27 -6.98
N ASP A 801 4.80 11.85 -8.19
CA ASP A 801 6.01 12.47 -8.71
C ASP A 801 6.40 13.69 -7.89
N ARG A 802 5.43 14.52 -7.52
CA ARG A 802 5.64 15.68 -6.63
C ARG A 802 6.16 15.21 -5.28
N THR A 803 5.50 14.21 -4.69
CA THR A 803 5.94 13.57 -3.44
C THR A 803 7.40 13.09 -3.54
N ILE A 804 7.77 12.37 -4.60
CA ILE A 804 9.12 11.84 -4.79
C ILE A 804 10.16 12.94 -5.02
N LEU A 805 9.82 14.01 -5.75
CA LEU A 805 10.70 15.17 -5.90
C LEU A 805 10.98 15.84 -4.55
N GLU A 806 9.96 15.99 -3.71
CA GLU A 806 10.14 16.51 -2.34
C GLU A 806 11.02 15.62 -1.48
N TYR A 807 10.83 14.29 -1.52
CA TYR A 807 11.74 13.36 -0.84
C TYR A 807 13.17 13.48 -1.36
N ALA A 808 13.36 13.50 -2.68
CA ALA A 808 14.65 13.61 -3.33
C ALA A 808 15.39 14.89 -2.93
N GLU A 809 14.69 16.03 -2.89
CA GLU A 809 15.25 17.33 -2.56
C GLU A 809 15.44 17.54 -1.06
N LYS A 810 14.42 17.25 -0.24
CA LYS A 810 14.41 17.62 1.18
C LYS A 810 15.10 16.57 2.06
N ILE A 811 15.03 15.30 1.70
CA ILE A 811 15.44 14.17 2.55
C ILE A 811 16.63 13.42 1.96
N TRP A 812 16.47 12.77 0.80
CA TRP A 812 17.48 11.84 0.26
C TRP A 812 18.68 12.55 -0.36
N LYS A 813 18.52 13.81 -0.79
CA LYS A 813 19.53 14.62 -1.49
C LYS A 813 20.06 13.89 -2.73
N ILE A 814 19.15 13.36 -3.54
CA ILE A 814 19.45 12.68 -4.81
C ILE A 814 18.97 13.52 -6.00
N LYS A 815 19.54 13.27 -7.18
CA LYS A 815 19.20 13.95 -8.43
C LYS A 815 18.91 12.92 -9.53
N PRO A 816 18.10 13.27 -10.55
CA PRO A 816 17.93 12.43 -11.73
C PRO A 816 19.26 12.09 -12.39
N ILE A 817 19.32 10.88 -12.94
CA ILE A 817 20.40 10.43 -13.83
C ILE A 817 20.30 11.26 -15.13
N LYS A 818 21.45 11.65 -15.71
CA LYS A 818 21.50 12.65 -16.79
C LYS A 818 21.10 12.16 -18.17
#